data_AF-A0A930TNE4-F1
#
_entry.id   AF-A0A930TNE4-F1
#
_cell.length_a   1.000
_cell.length_b   1.000
_cell.length_c   1.000
_cell.angle_alpha   90.00
_cell.angle_beta   90.00
_cell.angle_gamma   90.00
#
_symmetry.space_group_name_H-M   'P 1'
#
loop_
_entity.id
_entity.type
_entity.pdbx_description
1 polymer ?
#
loop_
_entity_poly.entity_id
_entity_poly.type
_entity_poly.pdbx_seq_one_letter_code
_entity_poly.pdbx_strand_id
1 'polypeptide(L)'
;MTNSFSDSRYVSNPRRNDIFICYAAEDIAFVRVLEIAIREQHRDPWIDLDADDLPKHVVPGSEEEQAYIRAGIQDADVFVFVASWNSLKSPKNKAELNIAIESRKRLIPILCDLEVEALLPEALKAASPRLYCEQNASAAAIQQLAEAIVHIDIHTRLLMRAEKWEQYGRKTKFLLNKTDVAAVQRWFKQNAKKQPHLTDLQEEFIKISSKAAVQPPDVFISYARKDKLEFVEKLCELLEQKFQIWVDWNNIPVAADWRQEVYQGIEISQNFLCILSEHSALSRNCHEEIRYASRRGKRIIPVIFRKPTQWLEGDEEPKVEEIIRRYNWLSFEGLHTPDNQEAFEQELAKLIDAINKEAEYVKDHTDLLRQAIKWEERREQGSWFPFIQFPFLQLSGDGLLKGDQLKDARNWLNTSHNREPAPTPLQIEYIKASEYYQKRSHLLTVVGVGAIVGLVTAGTLYFATTTREQIKALVSSLDTKQGLDALMVSLQAAEKLPGGVLAPFNADSRVQVVTALNNSIYNLGEHNRLEGHQGRVYTVAFSPDGSLIASASQDGTVRLWRPDGTPSKFPLFGHQKDVVSIDFSPDGRILASASYDGNVKLWQMSRTLDGTPRGTLIKTLDHDENSDRDVYAVHFSADGTQLASASLDGTIKVWTNTGTLMTTLPHHSPVLSLSFSPDGKAIASASPDGVRLWTGTNFNQVKRLPNTEQDFWVSFSPNGQYLVSSGMQGSIHLWNRDGTLRQQLVGHEGTVNRAVFSHNSQFVASVGQDNTVRLWDTNTGELLHVLREHQAPVYRVQFSPDDRFVASAGADDTIKLWQRADGRLFSSFEGHRNEILSIQFSPDGKTLVSGSADSSVRLWRPGNSAVIKLPHQNAMYDVSFDAKNRFIATSGWQSINFWSPDGTRIGAIEKAHAGSPVTSISLDPQGKLLASAGNSGRAKLWTLIWNSSGSLEKATAVRLGGLRNGHRGNVTSISFSPDGNQIVSAGEDMTVKLWQRDGKLMRTLQGHRGAISSVGFNPTAPQYLVSASRRISTAKPNGELILWNQDGTLLDYQEQFQGQRLGDLSSISFSPDGRLLAVADGADNSIKLWTVNLTGNGVPSLQPFTSLVGHGGPILKVSFSPDGELLASASQDGTVRVWSRKGELITTLRKHRREVSSVSFSPDSQMLASASFDRDVLLWKLPEGFGREALTKLKQQGCTLLEDYLRTNQSTEQREERARVKQFCKGVLNRQKSEDAQQPL
;
A
#
# COMPACT_ATOMS: atom_id res chain seq x y z
N MET A 1 -22.04 4.28 16.57
CA MET A 1 -23.25 3.42 16.61
C MET A 1 -22.78 1.98 16.71
N THR A 2 -22.88 1.44 17.92
CA THR A 2 -22.63 0.06 18.32
C THR A 2 -23.89 -0.76 18.08
N ASN A 3 -23.83 -1.85 17.30
CA ASN A 3 -24.93 -2.80 17.18
C ASN A 3 -24.42 -4.24 17.29
N SER A 4 -24.65 -4.80 18.49
CA SER A 4 -25.23 -6.12 18.79
C SER A 4 -25.10 -7.26 17.76
N PHE A 5 -24.46 -8.35 18.17
CA PHE A 5 -24.95 -9.71 17.87
C PHE A 5 -25.04 -10.50 19.19
N SER A 6 -26.23 -10.51 19.76
CA SER A 6 -26.69 -11.49 20.74
C SER A 6 -27.79 -12.30 20.07
N ASP A 7 -27.52 -13.55 19.72
CA ASP A 7 -28.48 -14.64 19.89
C ASP A 7 -27.83 -15.99 19.58
N SER A 8 -27.59 -16.75 20.65
CA SER A 8 -27.56 -18.21 20.58
C SER A 8 -28.05 -18.76 21.92
N ARG A 9 -29.31 -19.15 21.96
CA ARG A 9 -29.83 -20.13 22.91
C ARG A 9 -30.41 -21.26 22.06
N TYR A 10 -29.86 -22.46 22.16
CA TYR A 10 -30.56 -23.64 22.68
C TYR A 10 -29.76 -24.95 22.52
N VAL A 11 -29.76 -25.71 23.62
CA VAL A 11 -29.43 -27.13 23.84
C VAL A 11 -27.94 -27.53 23.84
N SER A 12 -27.33 -27.40 25.02
CA SER A 12 -26.10 -28.05 25.45
C SER A 12 -26.34 -29.49 25.91
N ASN A 13 -25.48 -30.43 25.50
CA ASN A 13 -25.08 -31.59 26.29
C ASN A 13 -23.62 -31.96 25.95
N PRO A 14 -22.82 -32.44 26.91
CA PRO A 14 -21.94 -31.67 27.79
C PRO A 14 -20.55 -31.45 27.18
N ARG A 15 -19.97 -30.27 27.43
CA ARG A 15 -18.55 -29.97 27.16
C ARG A 15 -17.69 -30.81 28.10
N ARG A 16 -16.60 -31.38 27.59
CA ARG A 16 -15.59 -32.05 28.41
C ARG A 16 -14.77 -30.97 29.13
N ASN A 17 -14.61 -31.07 30.44
CA ASN A 17 -13.98 -30.03 31.26
C ASN A 17 -12.48 -30.25 31.39
N ASP A 18 -11.67 -29.20 31.22
CA ASP A 18 -10.20 -29.27 31.33
C ASP A 18 -9.73 -29.21 32.81
N ILE A 19 -10.47 -28.48 33.64
CA ILE A 19 -10.11 -28.18 35.04
C ILE A 19 -11.33 -28.36 35.93
N PHE A 20 -11.17 -29.06 37.05
CA PHE A 20 -12.17 -29.15 38.11
C PHE A 20 -11.78 -28.25 39.27
N ILE A 21 -12.68 -27.37 39.73
CA ILE A 21 -12.43 -26.44 40.82
C ILE A 21 -13.28 -26.83 42.04
N CYS A 22 -12.62 -27.25 43.11
CA CYS A 22 -13.23 -27.56 44.40
C CYS A 22 -13.10 -26.36 45.35
N TYR A 23 -14.21 -25.90 45.92
CA TYR A 23 -14.28 -24.69 46.75
C TYR A 23 -15.47 -24.74 47.73
N ALA A 24 -15.46 -23.94 48.80
CA ALA A 24 -16.62 -23.79 49.68
C ALA A 24 -17.57 -22.70 49.15
N ALA A 25 -18.88 -22.81 49.40
CA ALA A 25 -19.88 -21.87 48.88
C ALA A 25 -19.57 -20.40 49.21
N GLU A 26 -18.92 -20.13 50.34
CA GLU A 26 -18.51 -18.80 50.78
C GLU A 26 -17.36 -18.20 49.95
N ASP A 27 -16.59 -19.02 49.23
CA ASP A 27 -15.45 -18.61 48.40
C ASP A 27 -15.86 -18.30 46.93
N ILE A 28 -17.16 -18.34 46.63
CA ILE A 28 -17.72 -18.22 45.28
C ILE A 28 -17.29 -16.94 44.54
N ALA A 29 -17.16 -15.82 45.24
CA ALA A 29 -16.76 -14.55 44.62
C ALA A 29 -15.35 -14.63 44.01
N PHE A 30 -14.42 -15.32 44.68
CA PHE A 30 -13.07 -15.57 44.17
C PHE A 30 -13.10 -16.59 43.02
N VAL A 31 -13.88 -17.66 43.18
CA VAL A 31 -14.00 -18.73 42.18
C VAL A 31 -14.59 -18.23 40.86
N ARG A 32 -15.54 -17.28 40.88
CA ARG A 32 -16.08 -16.66 39.66
C ARG A 32 -15.06 -15.83 38.88
N VAL A 33 -14.16 -15.14 39.59
CA VAL A 33 -13.07 -14.40 38.93
C VAL A 33 -12.04 -15.37 38.34
N LEU A 34 -11.73 -16.45 39.06
CA LEU A 34 -10.85 -17.51 38.59
C LEU A 34 -11.42 -18.21 37.33
N GLU A 35 -12.75 -18.44 37.30
CA GLU A 35 -13.46 -19.02 36.16
C GLU A 35 -13.27 -18.20 34.87
N ILE A 36 -13.52 -16.88 34.95
CA ILE A 36 -13.43 -15.97 33.81
C ILE A 36 -12.03 -16.02 33.20
N ALA A 37 -11.01 -15.98 34.05
CA ALA A 37 -9.64 -15.98 33.57
C ALA A 37 -9.18 -17.30 32.95
N ILE A 38 -9.66 -18.44 33.46
CA ILE A 38 -9.39 -19.74 32.83
C ILE A 38 -10.07 -19.80 31.45
N ARG A 39 -11.28 -19.27 31.33
CA ARG A 39 -12.01 -19.20 30.04
C ARG A 39 -11.34 -18.26 29.03
N GLU A 40 -10.75 -17.15 29.47
CA GLU A 40 -9.96 -16.24 28.62
C GLU A 40 -8.73 -16.91 28.00
N GLN A 41 -8.21 -17.97 28.63
CA GLN A 41 -7.11 -18.80 28.11
C GLN A 41 -7.59 -19.98 27.24
N HIS A 42 -8.84 -19.94 26.76
CA HIS A 42 -9.46 -20.99 25.95
C HIS A 42 -9.52 -22.38 26.62
N ARG A 43 -9.64 -22.44 27.95
CA ARG A 43 -9.90 -23.67 28.70
C ARG A 43 -11.29 -23.66 29.32
N ASP A 44 -11.88 -24.84 29.50
CA ASP A 44 -13.21 -25.00 30.10
C ASP A 44 -13.10 -25.45 31.57
N PRO A 45 -13.26 -24.54 32.56
CA PRO A 45 -13.32 -24.91 33.97
C PRO A 45 -14.72 -25.44 34.33
N TRP A 46 -14.74 -26.45 35.19
CA TRP A 46 -15.94 -26.95 35.84
C TRP A 46 -15.93 -26.58 37.31
N ILE A 47 -17.01 -25.97 37.74
CA ILE A 47 -17.20 -25.49 39.10
C ILE A 47 -18.55 -26.03 39.54
N ASP A 48 -18.57 -26.64 40.72
CA ASP A 48 -19.78 -27.17 41.33
C ASP A 48 -20.63 -26.03 41.90
N LEU A 49 -21.34 -25.31 41.02
CA LEU A 49 -22.28 -24.26 41.40
C LEU A 49 -23.69 -24.82 41.32
N ASP A 50 -24.42 -24.64 42.43
CA ASP A 50 -25.88 -24.53 42.55
C ASP A 50 -26.74 -25.29 41.53
N ALA A 51 -27.69 -26.08 42.02
CA ALA A 51 -28.69 -26.95 41.38
C ALA A 51 -29.20 -26.68 39.93
N ASP A 52 -28.94 -25.52 39.32
CA ASP A 52 -29.27 -25.14 37.94
C ASP A 52 -28.34 -25.74 36.86
N ASP A 53 -27.10 -26.13 37.17
CA ASP A 53 -26.17 -26.77 36.21
C ASP A 53 -26.25 -28.32 36.20
N LEU A 54 -26.97 -28.91 37.16
CA LEU A 54 -27.30 -30.33 37.13
C LEU A 54 -28.30 -30.61 36.00
N PRO A 55 -28.17 -31.73 35.27
CA PRO A 55 -29.23 -32.16 34.37
C PRO A 55 -30.55 -32.19 35.15
N LYS A 56 -31.64 -31.66 34.59
CA LYS A 56 -32.94 -31.47 35.29
C LYS A 56 -33.53 -32.71 36.00
N HIS A 57 -32.95 -33.89 35.79
CA HIS A 57 -33.32 -35.15 36.41
C HIS A 57 -32.51 -35.51 37.68
N VAL A 58 -31.39 -34.83 37.96
CA VAL A 58 -30.53 -35.12 39.11
C VAL A 58 -30.94 -34.27 40.32
N VAL A 59 -31.25 -34.93 41.44
CA VAL A 59 -31.71 -34.26 42.68
C VAL A 59 -30.51 -33.86 43.55
N PRO A 60 -30.43 -32.61 44.03
CA PRO A 60 -29.39 -32.19 44.97
C PRO A 60 -29.39 -33.03 46.26
N GLY A 61 -28.22 -33.53 46.66
CA GLY A 61 -27.99 -34.42 47.81
C GLY A 61 -28.12 -35.93 47.50
N SER A 62 -28.36 -36.34 46.26
CA SER A 62 -28.58 -37.75 45.87
C SER A 62 -27.29 -38.50 45.50
N GLU A 63 -27.35 -39.84 45.47
CA GLU A 63 -26.25 -40.68 44.94
C GLU A 63 -25.94 -40.37 43.47
N GLU A 64 -26.94 -39.91 42.69
CA GLU A 64 -26.78 -39.53 41.29
C GLU A 64 -25.97 -38.24 41.12
N GLU A 65 -26.13 -37.26 42.02
CA GLU A 65 -25.26 -36.07 42.07
C GLU A 65 -23.81 -36.50 42.38
N GLN A 66 -23.61 -37.38 43.36
CA GLN A 66 -22.27 -37.87 43.70
C GLN A 66 -21.62 -38.64 42.54
N ALA A 67 -22.39 -39.42 41.78
CA ALA A 67 -21.92 -40.10 40.58
C ALA A 67 -21.57 -39.12 39.46
N TYR A 68 -22.36 -38.06 39.29
CA TYR A 68 -22.12 -37.00 38.30
C TYR A 68 -20.88 -36.18 38.62
N ILE A 69 -20.71 -35.76 39.88
CA ILE A 69 -19.51 -35.07 40.36
C ILE A 69 -18.28 -35.98 40.22
N ARG A 70 -18.40 -37.27 40.57
CA ARG A 70 -17.31 -38.25 40.39
C ARG A 70 -16.92 -38.39 38.92
N ALA A 71 -17.89 -38.43 38.00
CA ALA A 71 -17.62 -38.41 36.56
C ALA A 71 -16.92 -37.11 36.12
N GLY A 72 -17.35 -35.95 36.63
CA GLY A 72 -16.71 -34.66 36.38
C GLY A 72 -15.25 -34.59 36.86
N ILE A 73 -14.95 -35.11 38.06
CA ILE A 73 -13.56 -35.22 38.57
C ILE A 73 -12.76 -36.19 37.71
N GLN A 74 -13.35 -37.31 37.30
CA GLN A 74 -12.70 -38.31 36.46
C GLN A 74 -12.45 -37.82 35.03
N ASP A 75 -13.28 -36.93 34.50
CA ASP A 75 -13.12 -36.34 33.17
C ASP A 75 -12.13 -35.17 33.14
N ALA A 76 -11.89 -34.49 34.27
CA ALA A 76 -10.96 -33.37 34.34
C ALA A 76 -9.48 -33.80 34.41
N ASP A 77 -8.59 -33.03 33.76
CA ASP A 77 -7.14 -33.30 33.76
C ASP A 77 -6.42 -32.70 34.99
N VAL A 78 -6.91 -31.55 35.48
CA VAL A 78 -6.35 -30.83 36.64
C VAL A 78 -7.43 -30.60 37.70
N PHE A 79 -7.08 -30.82 38.96
CA PHE A 79 -7.96 -30.59 40.12
C PHE A 79 -7.39 -29.43 40.95
N VAL A 80 -8.11 -28.32 40.96
CA VAL A 80 -7.78 -27.11 41.73
C VAL A 80 -8.56 -27.13 43.04
N PHE A 81 -7.85 -26.99 44.17
CA PHE A 81 -8.46 -26.94 45.50
C PHE A 81 -8.25 -25.56 46.12
N VAL A 82 -9.34 -24.80 46.29
CA VAL A 82 -9.33 -23.51 46.98
C VAL A 82 -9.33 -23.78 48.48
N ALA A 83 -8.18 -23.60 49.12
CA ALA A 83 -7.93 -23.85 50.53
C ALA A 83 -8.23 -22.59 51.37
N SER A 84 -9.42 -22.60 51.95
CA SER A 84 -9.96 -21.67 52.95
C SER A 84 -10.29 -22.44 54.24
N TRP A 85 -10.53 -21.71 55.33
CA TRP A 85 -11.01 -22.33 56.58
C TRP A 85 -12.32 -23.14 56.41
N ASN A 86 -13.17 -22.75 55.45
CA ASN A 86 -14.49 -23.36 55.22
C ASN A 86 -14.38 -24.62 54.34
N SER A 87 -13.61 -24.57 53.26
CA SER A 87 -13.38 -25.71 52.36
C SER A 87 -12.68 -26.87 53.05
N LEU A 88 -11.75 -26.60 53.98
CA LEU A 88 -11.11 -27.63 54.80
C LEU A 88 -12.01 -28.23 55.90
N LYS A 89 -13.11 -27.56 56.26
CA LYS A 89 -14.11 -28.10 57.20
C LYS A 89 -15.24 -28.86 56.50
N SER A 90 -15.52 -28.52 55.23
CA SER A 90 -16.57 -29.14 54.43
C SER A 90 -16.33 -30.65 54.21
N PRO A 91 -17.26 -31.53 54.63
CA PRO A 91 -17.19 -32.96 54.33
C PRO A 91 -17.28 -33.26 52.82
N LYS A 92 -18.02 -32.43 52.06
CA LYS A 92 -18.21 -32.57 50.60
C LYS A 92 -16.87 -32.39 49.87
N ASN A 93 -16.18 -31.29 50.13
CA ASN A 93 -14.88 -30.98 49.52
C ASN A 93 -13.79 -32.00 49.87
N LYS A 94 -13.83 -32.58 51.09
CA LYS A 94 -12.93 -33.67 51.47
C LYS A 94 -13.19 -34.95 50.66
N ALA A 95 -14.45 -35.27 50.40
CA ALA A 95 -14.81 -36.42 49.57
C ALA A 95 -14.34 -36.22 48.12
N GLU A 96 -14.54 -35.03 47.55
CA GLU A 96 -14.06 -34.68 46.20
C GLU A 96 -12.54 -34.74 46.09
N LEU A 97 -11.82 -34.21 47.08
CA LEU A 97 -10.36 -34.28 47.14
C LEU A 97 -9.86 -35.73 47.21
N ASN A 98 -10.53 -36.60 47.99
CA ASN A 98 -10.17 -38.01 48.06
C ASN A 98 -10.42 -38.73 46.71
N ILE A 99 -11.52 -38.44 46.02
CA ILE A 99 -11.80 -38.97 44.68
C ILE A 99 -10.70 -38.53 43.70
N ALA A 100 -10.25 -37.27 43.78
CA ALA A 100 -9.16 -36.76 42.97
C ALA A 100 -7.83 -37.47 43.26
N ILE A 101 -7.52 -37.72 44.55
CA ILE A 101 -6.33 -38.48 44.97
C ILE A 101 -6.37 -39.92 44.46
N GLU A 102 -7.49 -40.62 44.64
CA GLU A 102 -7.71 -42.00 44.17
C GLU A 102 -7.61 -42.10 42.65
N SER A 103 -8.15 -41.10 41.95
CA SER A 103 -8.11 -41.00 40.48
C SER A 103 -6.76 -40.46 39.96
N ARG A 104 -5.76 -40.31 40.84
CA ARG A 104 -4.41 -39.78 40.54
C ARG A 104 -4.42 -38.47 39.76
N LYS A 105 -5.39 -37.59 40.07
CA LYS A 105 -5.51 -36.27 39.45
C LYS A 105 -4.40 -35.36 39.93
N ARG A 106 -4.05 -34.39 39.07
CA ARG A 106 -3.06 -33.39 39.43
C ARG A 106 -3.66 -32.35 40.35
N LEU A 107 -3.16 -32.27 41.58
CA LEU A 107 -3.67 -31.35 42.60
C LEU A 107 -2.93 -30.01 42.54
N ILE A 108 -3.68 -28.90 42.59
CA ILE A 108 -3.14 -27.54 42.74
C ILE A 108 -3.86 -26.85 43.90
N PRO A 109 -3.20 -26.64 45.06
CA PRO A 109 -3.78 -25.89 46.17
C PRO A 109 -3.62 -24.38 45.99
N ILE A 110 -4.72 -23.65 46.19
CA ILE A 110 -4.76 -22.18 46.28
C ILE A 110 -5.07 -21.78 47.72
N LEU A 111 -4.09 -21.22 48.43
CA LEU A 111 -4.19 -20.81 49.83
C LEU A 111 -4.74 -19.39 49.92
N CYS A 112 -5.99 -19.23 50.35
CA CYS A 112 -6.55 -17.89 50.51
C CYS A 112 -6.29 -17.24 51.87
N ASP A 113 -5.85 -18.02 52.87
CA ASP A 113 -5.43 -17.53 54.18
C ASP A 113 -4.06 -18.15 54.55
N LEU A 114 -3.09 -17.32 54.95
CA LEU A 114 -1.74 -17.79 55.37
C LEU A 114 -1.78 -18.75 56.58
N GLU A 115 -2.80 -18.62 57.44
CA GLU A 115 -2.97 -19.48 58.62
C GLU A 115 -3.47 -20.90 58.28
N VAL A 116 -3.99 -21.11 57.06
CA VAL A 116 -4.58 -22.38 56.62
C VAL A 116 -3.53 -23.40 56.15
N GLU A 117 -2.30 -22.94 55.86
CA GLU A 117 -1.21 -23.81 55.36
C GLU A 117 -0.85 -24.94 56.34
N ALA A 118 -0.90 -24.68 57.65
CA ALA A 118 -0.63 -25.68 58.68
C ALA A 118 -1.67 -26.83 58.67
N LEU A 119 -2.90 -26.55 58.25
CA LEU A 119 -4.07 -27.45 58.30
C LEU A 119 -4.28 -28.23 56.99
N LEU A 120 -3.45 -28.01 55.96
CA LEU A 120 -3.55 -28.73 54.69
C LEU A 120 -3.34 -30.26 54.87
N PRO A 121 -4.13 -31.11 54.17
CA PRO A 121 -3.85 -32.53 54.03
C PRO A 121 -2.45 -32.78 53.42
N GLU A 122 -1.79 -33.87 53.83
CA GLU A 122 -0.46 -34.30 53.34
C GLU A 122 -0.36 -34.31 51.80
N ALA A 123 -1.41 -34.77 51.10
CA ALA A 123 -1.45 -34.82 49.64
C ALA A 123 -1.41 -33.43 48.98
N LEU A 124 -2.03 -32.41 49.59
CA LEU A 124 -1.96 -31.02 49.13
C LEU A 124 -0.67 -30.32 49.58
N LYS A 125 -0.10 -30.73 50.72
CA LYS A 125 1.25 -30.31 51.13
C LYS A 125 2.30 -30.85 50.14
N ALA A 126 2.16 -32.07 49.63
CA ALA A 126 3.09 -32.62 48.64
C ALA A 126 2.92 -32.04 47.22
N ALA A 127 1.81 -31.34 46.95
CA ALA A 127 1.50 -30.80 45.62
C ALA A 127 2.28 -29.50 45.31
N SER A 128 2.80 -29.41 44.07
CA SER A 128 3.47 -28.22 43.53
C SER A 128 2.86 -27.83 42.17
N PRO A 129 2.51 -26.54 41.96
CA PRO A 129 2.84 -25.36 42.75
C PRO A 129 1.77 -25.06 43.81
N ARG A 130 2.15 -24.36 44.89
CA ARG A 130 1.19 -23.77 45.85
C ARG A 130 1.01 -22.29 45.54
N LEU A 131 -0.22 -21.83 45.47
CA LEU A 131 -0.57 -20.45 45.08
C LEU A 131 -1.23 -19.73 46.26
N TYR A 132 -1.10 -18.41 46.36
CA TYR A 132 -1.62 -17.62 47.49
C TYR A 132 -2.59 -16.52 47.02
N CYS A 133 -3.75 -16.36 47.68
CA CYS A 133 -4.70 -15.27 47.42
C CYS A 133 -4.29 -14.03 48.23
N GLU A 134 -3.44 -13.15 47.71
CA GLU A 134 -3.21 -11.84 48.35
C GLU A 134 -4.41 -10.92 48.11
N GLN A 135 -4.93 -10.31 49.18
CA GLN A 135 -6.24 -9.62 49.27
C GLN A 135 -6.45 -8.39 48.35
N ASN A 136 -5.57 -8.11 47.36
CA ASN A 136 -5.78 -7.07 46.34
C ASN A 136 -5.09 -7.35 44.97
N ALA A 137 -4.76 -8.60 44.65
CA ALA A 137 -3.96 -8.96 43.46
C ALA A 137 -4.64 -9.98 42.53
N SER A 138 -5.95 -9.84 42.27
CA SER A 138 -6.70 -10.84 41.48
C SER A 138 -6.08 -11.09 40.10
N ALA A 139 -5.67 -10.06 39.35
CA ALA A 139 -5.07 -10.25 38.03
C ALA A 139 -3.67 -10.91 38.03
N ALA A 140 -2.81 -10.60 39.01
CA ALA A 140 -1.44 -11.10 39.05
C ALA A 140 -1.37 -12.56 39.53
N ALA A 141 -2.18 -12.94 40.52
CA ALA A 141 -2.28 -14.32 40.99
C ALA A 141 -2.92 -15.22 39.91
N ILE A 142 -3.89 -14.70 39.17
CA ILE A 142 -4.52 -15.36 38.03
C ILE A 142 -3.53 -15.57 36.87
N GLN A 143 -2.73 -14.55 36.55
CA GLN A 143 -1.69 -14.67 35.52
C GLN A 143 -0.61 -15.67 35.94
N GLN A 144 -0.20 -15.69 37.22
CA GLN A 144 0.71 -16.69 37.75
C GLN A 144 0.12 -18.10 37.70
N LEU A 145 -1.18 -18.27 37.95
CA LEU A 145 -1.88 -19.56 37.85
C LEU A 145 -1.94 -20.06 36.40
N ALA A 146 -2.30 -19.20 35.45
CA ALA A 146 -2.29 -19.53 34.02
C ALA A 146 -0.88 -19.90 33.54
N GLU A 147 0.14 -19.13 33.92
CA GLU A 147 1.54 -19.41 33.57
C GLU A 147 2.07 -20.68 34.24
N ALA A 148 1.69 -20.95 35.49
CA ALA A 148 2.11 -22.14 36.23
C ALA A 148 1.51 -23.41 35.62
N ILE A 149 0.22 -23.41 35.28
CA ILE A 149 -0.45 -24.54 34.61
C ILE A 149 0.22 -24.87 33.27
N VAL A 150 0.52 -23.85 32.46
CA VAL A 150 1.19 -24.02 31.16
C VAL A 150 2.62 -24.55 31.33
N HIS A 151 3.40 -24.00 32.26
CA HIS A 151 4.76 -24.46 32.56
C HIS A 151 4.78 -25.96 32.91
N ILE A 152 3.84 -26.34 33.74
CA ILE A 152 3.73 -27.68 34.29
C ILE A 152 3.30 -28.73 33.26
N ASP A 153 2.33 -28.41 32.40
CA ASP A 153 1.85 -29.33 31.37
C ASP A 153 2.96 -29.58 30.32
N ILE A 154 3.67 -28.53 29.91
CA ILE A 154 4.83 -28.66 29.00
C ILE A 154 5.93 -29.53 29.62
N HIS A 155 6.27 -29.31 30.90
CA HIS A 155 7.25 -30.13 31.61
C HIS A 155 6.84 -31.62 31.63
N THR A 156 5.58 -31.91 31.97
CA THR A 156 5.10 -33.28 32.16
C THR A 156 5.05 -34.04 30.83
N ARG A 157 4.57 -33.43 29.74
CA ARG A 157 4.54 -34.09 28.42
C ARG A 157 5.93 -34.31 27.85
N LEU A 158 6.85 -33.39 28.09
CA LEU A 158 8.24 -33.57 27.70
C LEU A 158 8.89 -34.74 28.44
N LEU A 159 8.57 -34.93 29.73
CA LEU A 159 9.06 -36.06 30.52
C LEU A 159 8.56 -37.39 29.96
N MET A 160 7.25 -37.52 29.75
CA MET A 160 6.65 -38.74 29.18
C MET A 160 7.26 -39.11 27.82
N ARG A 161 7.58 -38.11 26.99
CA ARG A 161 8.18 -38.33 25.68
C ARG A 161 9.65 -38.74 25.78
N ALA A 162 10.40 -38.16 26.72
CA ALA A 162 11.78 -38.53 26.99
C ALA A 162 11.88 -39.96 27.54
N GLU A 163 10.95 -40.35 28.43
CA GLU A 163 10.83 -41.72 28.95
C GLU A 163 10.49 -42.74 27.86
N LYS A 164 9.54 -42.43 26.97
CA LYS A 164 9.25 -43.29 25.79
C LYS A 164 10.47 -43.39 24.87
N TRP A 165 11.15 -42.28 24.59
CA TRP A 165 12.36 -42.30 23.77
C TRP A 165 13.45 -43.20 24.38
N GLU A 166 13.61 -43.18 25.70
CA GLU A 166 14.52 -44.08 26.41
C GLU A 166 14.06 -45.54 26.36
N GLN A 167 12.79 -45.82 26.64
CA GLN A 167 12.20 -47.16 26.61
C GLN A 167 12.36 -47.84 25.25
N TYR A 168 12.25 -47.09 24.14
CA TYR A 168 12.33 -47.63 22.78
C TYR A 168 13.75 -47.52 22.16
N GLY A 169 14.78 -47.45 23.00
CA GLY A 169 16.18 -47.59 22.58
C GLY A 169 16.75 -46.35 21.90
N ARG A 170 16.30 -45.15 22.30
CA ARG A 170 16.82 -43.84 21.87
C ARG A 170 16.80 -43.61 20.36
N LYS A 171 15.87 -44.24 19.64
CA LYS A 171 15.73 -44.13 18.17
C LYS A 171 15.38 -42.70 17.74
N THR A 172 15.91 -42.29 16.60
CA THR A 172 15.73 -40.94 16.02
C THR A 172 14.27 -40.56 15.75
N LYS A 173 13.39 -41.55 15.54
CA LYS A 173 11.97 -41.34 15.27
C LYS A 173 11.16 -40.70 16.42
N PHE A 174 11.65 -40.77 17.65
CA PHE A 174 10.94 -40.21 18.81
C PHE A 174 11.44 -38.81 19.22
N LEU A 175 12.44 -38.26 18.50
CA LEU A 175 13.03 -36.95 18.77
C LEU A 175 12.08 -35.81 18.35
N LEU A 176 12.23 -34.64 18.99
CA LEU A 176 11.45 -33.44 18.69
C LEU A 176 11.79 -32.85 17.31
N ASN A 177 10.80 -32.26 16.64
CA ASN A 177 11.02 -31.58 15.37
C ASN A 177 11.71 -30.20 15.58
N LYS A 178 12.19 -29.52 14.52
CA LYS A 178 12.98 -28.27 14.65
C LYS A 178 12.16 -27.11 15.23
N THR A 179 10.88 -27.05 14.91
CA THR A 179 9.94 -26.04 15.44
C THR A 179 9.67 -26.28 16.92
N ASP A 180 9.47 -27.54 17.32
CA ASP A 180 9.25 -27.97 18.70
C ASP A 180 10.52 -27.80 19.54
N VAL A 181 11.69 -28.12 19.00
CA VAL A 181 12.98 -27.84 19.66
C VAL A 181 13.14 -26.34 19.90
N ALA A 182 12.85 -25.51 18.90
CA ALA A 182 12.95 -24.06 19.05
C ALA A 182 11.93 -23.52 20.07
N ALA A 183 10.71 -24.05 20.07
CA ALA A 183 9.66 -23.69 21.02
C ALA A 183 10.03 -24.11 22.46
N VAL A 184 10.47 -25.36 22.66
CA VAL A 184 10.92 -25.91 23.95
C VAL A 184 12.18 -25.19 24.45
N GLN A 185 13.12 -24.81 23.57
CA GLN A 185 14.30 -24.03 23.94
C GLN A 185 13.97 -22.58 24.32
N ARG A 186 13.01 -21.93 23.63
CA ARG A 186 12.51 -20.61 24.04
C ARG A 186 11.78 -20.68 25.36
N TRP A 187 10.88 -21.66 25.51
CA TRP A 187 10.16 -21.94 26.74
C TRP A 187 11.11 -22.20 27.90
N PHE A 188 12.18 -22.97 27.69
CA PHE A 188 13.24 -23.21 28.66
C PHE A 188 13.95 -21.92 29.06
N LYS A 189 14.41 -21.10 28.10
CA LYS A 189 15.07 -19.82 28.40
C LYS A 189 14.20 -18.87 29.22
N GLN A 190 12.89 -18.88 28.98
CA GLN A 190 11.92 -18.02 29.66
C GLN A 190 11.56 -18.55 31.06
N ASN A 191 11.61 -19.86 31.29
CA ASN A 191 11.10 -20.49 32.51
C ASN A 191 12.15 -21.25 33.34
N ALA A 192 13.45 -21.11 33.06
CA ALA A 192 14.54 -21.83 33.72
C ALA A 192 14.57 -21.76 35.27
N LYS A 193 13.92 -20.76 35.88
CA LYS A 193 13.83 -20.57 37.34
C LYS A 193 12.54 -21.10 37.97
N LYS A 194 11.55 -21.58 37.19
CA LYS A 194 10.25 -22.05 37.69
C LYS A 194 10.30 -23.55 38.02
N GLN A 195 9.53 -23.99 39.02
CA GLN A 195 9.39 -25.41 39.39
C GLN A 195 8.17 -26.06 38.69
N PRO A 196 8.21 -27.36 38.35
CA PRO A 196 9.33 -28.30 38.52
C PRO A 196 10.47 -28.05 37.52
N HIS A 197 11.71 -28.30 37.94
CA HIS A 197 12.89 -28.21 37.06
C HIS A 197 12.96 -29.40 36.10
N LEU A 198 13.58 -29.21 34.93
CA LEU A 198 13.81 -30.29 33.97
C LEU A 198 14.70 -31.38 34.59
N THR A 199 14.39 -32.62 34.28
CA THR A 199 15.20 -33.79 34.63
C THR A 199 16.37 -33.96 33.65
N ASP A 200 17.44 -34.63 34.08
CA ASP A 200 18.61 -34.93 33.23
C ASP A 200 18.21 -35.63 31.92
N LEU A 201 17.21 -36.52 31.99
CA LEU A 201 16.67 -37.23 30.83
C LEU A 201 16.02 -36.28 29.82
N GLN A 202 15.27 -35.28 30.30
CA GLN A 202 14.65 -34.27 29.43
C GLN A 202 15.69 -33.34 28.80
N GLU A 203 16.74 -32.96 29.55
CA GLU A 203 17.84 -32.15 29.01
C GLU A 203 18.62 -32.90 27.93
N GLU A 204 18.92 -34.18 28.15
CA GLU A 204 19.56 -35.05 27.16
C GLU A 204 18.68 -35.19 25.91
N PHE A 205 17.38 -35.44 26.09
CA PHE A 205 16.39 -35.57 25.02
C PHE A 205 16.28 -34.29 24.16
N ILE A 206 16.23 -33.10 24.78
CA ILE A 206 16.22 -31.81 24.05
C ILE A 206 17.53 -31.61 23.29
N LYS A 207 18.67 -31.89 23.91
CA LYS A 207 20.00 -31.70 23.31
C LYS A 207 20.19 -32.58 22.08
N ILE A 208 19.78 -33.85 22.15
CA ILE A 208 19.86 -34.78 21.02
C ILE A 208 18.85 -34.41 19.94
N SER A 209 17.61 -34.04 20.32
CA SER A 209 16.60 -33.58 19.37
C SER A 209 17.06 -32.33 18.60
N SER A 210 17.80 -31.42 19.25
CA SER A 210 18.33 -30.21 18.60
C SER A 210 19.40 -30.45 17.54
N LYS A 211 20.03 -31.63 17.54
CA LYS A 211 21.08 -32.02 16.59
C LYS A 211 20.58 -32.92 15.47
N ALA A 212 19.37 -33.48 15.59
CA ALA A 212 18.82 -34.40 14.60
C ALA A 212 18.15 -33.65 13.43
N ALA A 213 18.41 -34.11 12.20
CA ALA A 213 17.66 -33.68 11.03
C ALA A 213 16.28 -34.36 11.03
N VAL A 214 15.22 -33.56 11.08
CA VAL A 214 13.84 -34.02 11.19
C VAL A 214 13.37 -34.55 9.84
N GLN A 215 12.84 -35.78 9.82
CA GLN A 215 12.11 -36.30 8.67
C GLN A 215 10.61 -35.95 8.82
N PRO A 216 9.93 -35.51 7.74
CA PRO A 216 8.50 -35.22 7.76
C PRO A 216 7.68 -36.52 7.97
N PRO A 217 6.49 -36.45 8.59
CA PRO A 217 5.64 -37.62 8.77
C PRO A 217 5.14 -38.16 7.43
N ASP A 218 5.02 -39.48 7.32
CA ASP A 218 4.54 -40.15 6.10
C ASP A 218 3.00 -40.19 6.07
N VAL A 219 2.36 -40.28 7.24
CA VAL A 219 0.90 -40.43 7.37
C VAL A 219 0.37 -39.51 8.48
N PHE A 220 -0.65 -38.72 8.15
CA PHE A 220 -1.51 -38.04 9.13
C PHE A 220 -2.79 -38.85 9.30
N ILE A 221 -3.23 -39.06 10.54
CA ILE A 221 -4.47 -39.82 10.81
C ILE A 221 -5.53 -38.89 11.42
N SER A 222 -6.62 -38.70 10.69
CA SER A 222 -7.84 -38.02 11.15
C SER A 222 -8.85 -39.05 11.66
N TYR A 223 -9.34 -38.88 12.88
CA TYR A 223 -10.18 -39.85 13.56
C TYR A 223 -11.03 -39.18 14.66
N ALA A 224 -12.11 -39.83 15.10
CA ALA A 224 -12.85 -39.36 16.28
C ALA A 224 -12.21 -39.89 17.57
N ARG A 225 -12.08 -39.05 18.59
CA ARG A 225 -11.41 -39.42 19.86
C ARG A 225 -12.01 -40.64 20.55
N LYS A 226 -13.30 -40.95 20.32
CA LYS A 226 -13.96 -42.16 20.84
C LYS A 226 -13.39 -43.45 20.22
N ASP A 227 -12.89 -43.39 19.00
CA ASP A 227 -12.32 -44.54 18.28
C ASP A 227 -10.84 -44.81 18.66
N LYS A 228 -10.26 -43.94 19.49
CA LYS A 228 -8.82 -43.95 19.82
C LYS A 228 -8.36 -45.29 20.40
N LEU A 229 -8.92 -45.65 21.55
CA LEU A 229 -8.51 -46.82 22.33
C LEU A 229 -8.91 -48.14 21.66
N GLU A 230 -9.99 -48.11 20.88
CA GLU A 230 -10.58 -49.31 20.30
C GLU A 230 -9.90 -49.75 18.99
N PHE A 231 -9.43 -48.80 18.17
CA PHE A 231 -8.92 -49.09 16.84
C PHE A 231 -7.68 -48.27 16.45
N VAL A 232 -7.71 -46.96 16.67
CA VAL A 232 -6.69 -46.06 16.10
C VAL A 232 -5.33 -46.27 16.76
N GLU A 233 -5.27 -46.53 18.06
CA GLU A 233 -4.02 -46.81 18.78
C GLU A 233 -3.33 -48.08 18.27
N LYS A 234 -4.09 -49.19 18.15
CA LYS A 234 -3.61 -50.45 17.57
C LYS A 234 -3.13 -50.28 16.13
N LEU A 235 -3.86 -49.51 15.32
CA LEU A 235 -3.46 -49.20 13.95
C LEU A 235 -2.17 -48.37 13.90
N CYS A 236 -2.02 -47.39 14.79
CA CYS A 236 -0.81 -46.57 14.90
C CYS A 236 0.40 -47.43 15.26
N GLU A 237 0.30 -48.29 16.29
CA GLU A 237 1.40 -49.15 16.72
C GLU A 237 1.96 -50.03 15.58
N LEU A 238 1.07 -50.56 14.73
CA LEU A 238 1.44 -51.40 13.60
C LEU A 238 2.03 -50.59 12.44
N LEU A 239 1.47 -49.41 12.14
CA LEU A 239 1.98 -48.54 11.08
C LEU A 239 3.32 -47.86 11.48
N GLU A 240 3.54 -47.57 12.76
CA GLU A 240 4.76 -46.93 13.30
C GLU A 240 6.03 -47.80 13.15
N GLN A 241 5.85 -49.07 12.79
CA GLN A 241 6.95 -49.96 12.44
C GLN A 241 7.56 -49.63 11.07
N LYS A 242 6.75 -49.08 10.15
CA LYS A 242 7.13 -48.82 8.75
C LYS A 242 7.08 -47.35 8.36
N PHE A 243 6.25 -46.55 9.02
CA PHE A 243 5.97 -45.16 8.66
C PHE A 243 6.09 -44.22 9.87
N GLN A 244 6.40 -42.94 9.60
CA GLN A 244 6.28 -41.87 10.58
C GLN A 244 4.84 -41.38 10.63
N ILE A 245 4.20 -41.47 11.80
CA ILE A 245 2.79 -41.13 11.97
C ILE A 245 2.65 -39.79 12.68
N TRP A 246 1.71 -38.98 12.20
CA TRP A 246 1.22 -37.78 12.85
C TRP A 246 -0.17 -38.00 13.41
N VAL A 247 -0.32 -37.81 14.73
CA VAL A 247 -1.58 -37.88 15.49
C VAL A 247 -1.63 -36.81 16.58
N ASP A 248 -2.82 -36.29 16.87
CA ASP A 248 -3.01 -35.13 17.75
C ASP A 248 -2.47 -35.32 19.18
N TRP A 249 -2.54 -36.54 19.73
CA TRP A 249 -2.05 -36.82 21.10
C TRP A 249 -0.52 -36.93 21.24
N ASN A 250 0.21 -37.09 20.14
CA ASN A 250 1.68 -37.21 20.15
C ASN A 250 2.38 -35.98 19.53
N ASN A 251 1.73 -35.29 18.59
CA ASN A 251 2.39 -34.34 17.69
C ASN A 251 2.03 -32.88 17.91
N ILE A 252 1.03 -32.55 18.74
CA ILE A 252 0.64 -31.16 19.02
C ILE A 252 1.35 -30.66 20.29
N PRO A 253 2.16 -29.58 20.21
CA PRO A 253 2.73 -28.92 21.38
C PRO A 253 1.64 -28.32 22.27
N VAL A 254 1.88 -28.41 23.57
CA VAL A 254 0.90 -28.10 24.63
C VAL A 254 0.36 -26.66 24.64
N ALA A 255 1.19 -25.71 24.23
CA ALA A 255 0.88 -24.28 24.21
C ALA A 255 0.75 -23.71 22.79
N ALA A 256 0.69 -24.59 21.79
CA ALA A 256 0.45 -24.20 20.41
C ALA A 256 -1.06 -24.21 20.14
N ASP A 257 -1.51 -23.35 19.22
CA ASP A 257 -2.88 -23.39 18.74
C ASP A 257 -3.14 -24.77 18.11
N TRP A 258 -3.98 -25.56 18.78
CA TRP A 258 -4.31 -26.93 18.39
C TRP A 258 -4.71 -27.03 16.92
N ARG A 259 -5.50 -26.07 16.41
CA ARG A 259 -5.99 -26.09 15.04
C ARG A 259 -4.88 -25.76 14.04
N GLN A 260 -4.01 -24.82 14.39
CA GLN A 260 -2.88 -24.45 13.55
C GLN A 260 -1.88 -25.62 13.38
N GLU A 261 -1.60 -26.33 14.47
CA GLU A 261 -0.70 -27.50 14.46
C GLU A 261 -1.30 -28.69 13.71
N VAL A 262 -2.61 -28.91 13.83
CA VAL A 262 -3.33 -29.91 13.01
C VAL A 262 -3.18 -29.59 11.53
N TYR A 263 -3.43 -28.35 11.11
CA TYR A 263 -3.29 -27.95 9.71
C TYR A 263 -1.85 -28.06 9.22
N GLN A 264 -0.87 -27.64 10.03
CA GLN A 264 0.54 -27.82 9.71
C GLN A 264 0.90 -29.31 9.59
N GLY A 265 0.38 -30.16 10.48
CA GLY A 265 0.50 -31.62 10.43
C GLY A 265 -0.01 -32.21 9.10
N ILE A 266 -1.19 -31.77 8.65
CA ILE A 266 -1.78 -32.17 7.37
C ILE A 266 -0.87 -31.74 6.21
N GLU A 267 -0.38 -30.49 6.22
CA GLU A 267 0.46 -29.97 5.14
C GLU A 267 1.81 -30.71 5.03
N ILE A 268 2.45 -31.05 6.16
CA ILE A 268 3.75 -31.74 6.16
C ILE A 268 3.67 -33.22 5.85
N SER A 269 2.54 -33.88 6.15
CA SER A 269 2.33 -35.33 5.95
C SER A 269 2.19 -35.71 4.47
N GLN A 270 2.68 -36.87 4.03
CA GLN A 270 2.53 -37.28 2.63
C GLN A 270 1.10 -37.78 2.33
N ASN A 271 0.56 -38.62 3.22
CA ASN A 271 -0.75 -39.24 3.09
C ASN A 271 -1.68 -38.78 4.23
N PHE A 272 -2.94 -38.51 3.89
CA PHE A 272 -3.99 -38.20 4.85
C PHE A 272 -4.93 -39.40 4.98
N LEU A 273 -4.84 -40.10 6.11
CA LEU A 273 -5.67 -41.25 6.45
C LEU A 273 -6.92 -40.77 7.19
N CYS A 274 -8.10 -41.06 6.66
CA CYS A 274 -9.37 -40.65 7.24
C CYS A 274 -10.11 -41.87 7.81
N ILE A 275 -10.24 -41.95 9.13
CA ILE A 275 -10.98 -43.03 9.80
C ILE A 275 -12.47 -42.67 9.85
N LEU A 276 -13.29 -43.47 9.17
CA LEU A 276 -14.73 -43.30 9.05
C LEU A 276 -15.47 -44.21 10.03
N SER A 277 -16.21 -43.58 10.94
CA SER A 277 -17.10 -44.19 11.92
C SER A 277 -18.34 -43.30 12.09
N GLU A 278 -19.36 -43.80 12.78
CA GLU A 278 -20.51 -42.98 13.20
C GLU A 278 -20.06 -41.75 14.01
N HIS A 279 -18.99 -41.87 14.79
CA HIS A 279 -18.45 -40.78 15.61
C HIS A 279 -17.65 -39.75 14.79
N SER A 280 -16.88 -40.17 13.79
CA SER A 280 -16.15 -39.22 12.95
C SER A 280 -17.07 -38.52 11.96
N ALA A 281 -18.15 -39.18 11.51
CA ALA A 281 -19.20 -38.57 10.70
C ALA A 281 -20.00 -37.49 11.44
N LEU A 282 -20.08 -37.53 12.78
CA LEU A 282 -20.71 -36.49 13.60
C LEU A 282 -19.70 -35.42 14.07
N SER A 283 -18.40 -35.63 13.87
CA SER A 283 -17.33 -34.75 14.37
C SER A 283 -17.07 -33.59 13.43
N ARG A 284 -17.38 -32.36 13.88
CA ARG A 284 -17.06 -31.12 13.15
C ARG A 284 -15.56 -30.98 12.85
N ASN A 285 -14.68 -31.40 13.76
CA ASN A 285 -13.23 -31.31 13.58
C ASN A 285 -12.74 -32.21 12.45
N CYS A 286 -13.22 -33.46 12.40
CA CYS A 286 -12.90 -34.39 11.32
C CYS A 286 -13.37 -33.83 9.95
N HIS A 287 -14.55 -33.20 9.91
CA HIS A 287 -15.04 -32.53 8.69
C HIS A 287 -14.15 -31.36 8.23
N GLU A 288 -13.67 -30.54 9.15
CA GLU A 288 -12.79 -29.41 8.84
C GLU A 288 -11.41 -29.90 8.34
N GLU A 289 -10.85 -30.94 8.97
CA GLU A 289 -9.59 -31.59 8.57
C GLU A 289 -9.68 -32.18 7.15
N ILE A 290 -10.76 -32.93 6.85
CA ILE A 290 -10.98 -33.53 5.52
C ILE A 290 -11.14 -32.45 4.45
N ARG A 291 -11.91 -31.39 4.72
CA ARG A 291 -12.06 -30.25 3.78
C ARG A 291 -10.73 -29.54 3.56
N TYR A 292 -9.93 -29.41 4.61
CA TYR A 292 -8.64 -28.75 4.53
C TYR A 292 -7.64 -29.57 3.68
N ALA A 293 -7.51 -30.87 3.98
CA ALA A 293 -6.70 -31.80 3.20
C ALA A 293 -7.11 -31.84 1.72
N SER A 294 -8.42 -31.86 1.45
CA SER A 294 -8.98 -31.83 0.08
C SER A 294 -8.65 -30.53 -0.66
N ARG A 295 -8.84 -29.36 -0.02
CA ARG A 295 -8.49 -28.04 -0.61
C ARG A 295 -7.00 -27.91 -0.93
N ARG A 296 -6.13 -28.49 -0.09
CA ARG A 296 -4.69 -28.52 -0.31
C ARG A 296 -4.24 -29.59 -1.31
N GLY A 297 -5.15 -30.41 -1.83
CA GLY A 297 -4.82 -31.46 -2.80
C GLY A 297 -3.97 -32.59 -2.20
N LYS A 298 -4.14 -32.89 -0.90
CA LYS A 298 -3.46 -34.02 -0.25
C LYS A 298 -4.04 -35.35 -0.74
N ARG A 299 -3.23 -36.40 -0.69
CA ARG A 299 -3.69 -37.75 -0.97
C ARG A 299 -4.54 -38.28 0.19
N ILE A 300 -5.84 -38.45 -0.03
CA ILE A 300 -6.79 -38.91 0.99
C ILE A 300 -7.01 -40.42 0.83
N ILE A 301 -6.80 -41.18 1.90
CA ILE A 301 -7.06 -42.62 1.99
C ILE A 301 -8.19 -42.83 3.01
N PRO A 302 -9.42 -43.12 2.58
CA PRO A 302 -10.53 -43.39 3.50
C PRO A 302 -10.50 -44.84 4.02
N VAL A 303 -10.57 -44.98 5.34
CA VAL A 303 -10.63 -46.26 6.06
C VAL A 303 -11.95 -46.34 6.83
N ILE A 304 -12.79 -47.32 6.52
CA ILE A 304 -14.05 -47.55 7.23
C ILE A 304 -13.81 -48.44 8.43
N PHE A 305 -14.01 -47.90 9.63
CA PHE A 305 -13.99 -48.64 10.88
C PHE A 305 -15.39 -49.16 11.25
N ARG A 306 -16.43 -48.34 11.08
CA ARG A 306 -17.85 -48.71 11.23
C ARG A 306 -18.71 -47.94 10.24
N LYS A 307 -19.66 -48.59 9.57
CA LYS A 307 -20.59 -47.87 8.68
C LYS A 307 -21.55 -46.99 9.50
N PRO A 308 -21.65 -45.68 9.21
CA PRO A 308 -22.67 -44.83 9.84
C PRO A 308 -24.06 -45.33 9.47
N THR A 309 -24.89 -45.65 10.45
CA THR A 309 -26.22 -46.26 10.24
C THR A 309 -27.33 -45.24 9.97
N GLN A 310 -27.12 -43.96 10.29
CA GLN A 310 -28.01 -42.84 9.95
C GLN A 310 -27.16 -41.61 9.58
N TRP A 311 -27.13 -41.27 8.30
CA TRP A 311 -26.77 -39.92 7.88
C TRP A 311 -28.01 -39.07 8.14
N LEU A 312 -28.04 -38.31 9.24
CA LEU A 312 -29.22 -37.60 9.73
C LEU A 312 -29.89 -36.76 8.62
N GLU A 313 -31.13 -37.11 8.29
CA GLU A 313 -32.09 -36.27 7.58
C GLU A 313 -32.54 -35.16 8.54
N GLY A 314 -32.26 -33.90 8.18
CA GLY A 314 -32.76 -32.72 8.91
C GLY A 314 -31.70 -31.65 9.09
N ASP A 315 -31.80 -30.62 8.25
CA ASP A 315 -31.06 -29.35 8.21
C ASP A 315 -29.61 -29.36 7.66
N GLU A 316 -29.53 -28.94 6.39
CA GLU A 316 -28.35 -28.72 5.53
C GLU A 316 -27.47 -29.96 5.21
N GLU A 317 -27.57 -30.45 3.96
CA GLU A 317 -26.80 -31.55 3.38
C GLU A 317 -25.30 -31.59 3.79
N PRO A 318 -24.75 -32.74 4.24
CA PRO A 318 -23.33 -32.87 4.51
C PRO A 318 -22.54 -32.98 3.19
N LYS A 319 -22.05 -31.85 2.66
CA LYS A 319 -21.13 -31.76 1.49
C LYS A 319 -19.85 -32.61 1.57
N VAL A 320 -19.57 -33.25 2.69
CA VAL A 320 -18.39 -34.13 2.89
C VAL A 320 -18.59 -35.50 2.24
N GLU A 321 -19.84 -35.98 2.11
CA GLU A 321 -20.14 -37.28 1.51
C GLU A 321 -19.76 -37.34 0.02
N GLU A 322 -19.94 -36.23 -0.72
CA GLU A 322 -19.55 -36.12 -2.13
C GLU A 322 -18.03 -36.14 -2.33
N ILE A 323 -17.26 -35.61 -1.37
CA ILE A 323 -15.79 -35.56 -1.42
C ILE A 323 -15.22 -36.96 -1.20
N ILE A 324 -15.74 -37.71 -0.24
CA ILE A 324 -15.20 -39.02 0.17
C ILE A 324 -15.65 -40.15 -0.76
N ARG A 325 -16.85 -40.08 -1.35
CA ARG A 325 -17.37 -41.08 -2.33
C ARG A 325 -16.51 -41.23 -3.59
N ARG A 326 -15.66 -40.25 -3.91
CA ARG A 326 -14.78 -40.26 -5.09
C ARG A 326 -13.50 -41.08 -4.91
N TYR A 327 -13.18 -41.49 -3.68
CA TYR A 327 -11.96 -42.23 -3.34
C TYR A 327 -12.24 -43.72 -3.12
N ASN A 328 -11.20 -44.56 -3.28
CA ASN A 328 -11.31 -46.01 -3.01
C ASN A 328 -11.29 -46.29 -1.51
N TRP A 329 -12.27 -47.04 -1.02
CA TRP A 329 -12.47 -47.30 0.42
C TRP A 329 -11.81 -48.60 0.86
N LEU A 330 -11.14 -48.58 2.02
CA LEU A 330 -10.63 -49.77 2.70
C LEU A 330 -11.49 -50.05 3.93
N SER A 331 -11.95 -51.29 4.11
CA SER A 331 -12.94 -51.62 5.15
C SER A 331 -12.35 -52.50 6.24
N PHE A 332 -12.27 -51.96 7.46
CA PHE A 332 -11.85 -52.64 8.69
C PHE A 332 -13.04 -53.00 9.60
N GLU A 333 -14.26 -52.93 9.06
CA GLU A 333 -15.51 -53.22 9.76
C GLU A 333 -15.49 -54.62 10.40
N GLY A 334 -15.63 -54.68 11.73
CA GLY A 334 -15.65 -55.94 12.49
C GLY A 334 -14.29 -56.66 12.65
N LEU A 335 -13.18 -56.08 12.17
CA LEU A 335 -11.86 -56.73 12.18
C LEU A 335 -10.99 -56.42 13.41
N HIS A 336 -11.47 -55.58 14.35
CA HIS A 336 -10.72 -55.15 15.54
C HIS A 336 -10.75 -56.18 16.69
N THR A 337 -11.63 -57.20 16.61
CA THR A 337 -11.73 -58.29 17.59
C THR A 337 -10.63 -59.34 17.40
N PRO A 338 -10.19 -60.04 18.47
CA PRO A 338 -9.10 -61.04 18.39
C PRO A 338 -9.34 -62.18 17.39
N ASP A 339 -10.61 -62.54 17.15
CA ASP A 339 -10.99 -63.70 16.31
C ASP A 339 -10.75 -63.47 14.81
N ASN A 340 -10.60 -62.22 14.37
CA ASN A 340 -10.48 -61.83 12.95
C ASN A 340 -9.08 -61.35 12.56
N GLN A 341 -8.04 -61.75 13.29
CA GLN A 341 -6.68 -61.21 13.15
C GLN A 341 -6.07 -61.43 11.75
N GLU A 342 -6.33 -62.57 11.09
CA GLU A 342 -5.84 -62.83 9.74
C GLU A 342 -6.48 -61.90 8.69
N ALA A 343 -7.78 -61.63 8.80
CA ALA A 343 -8.50 -60.69 7.93
C ALA A 343 -8.05 -59.24 8.18
N PHE A 344 -7.76 -58.88 9.43
CA PHE A 344 -7.19 -57.58 9.79
C PHE A 344 -5.82 -57.37 9.14
N GLU A 345 -4.94 -58.38 9.17
CA GLU A 345 -3.61 -58.32 8.55
C GLU A 345 -3.69 -58.19 7.02
N GLN A 346 -4.66 -58.84 6.37
CA GLN A 346 -4.90 -58.70 4.92
C GLN A 346 -5.34 -57.28 4.53
N GLU A 347 -6.26 -56.67 5.27
CA GLU A 347 -6.68 -55.28 5.02
C GLU A 347 -5.58 -54.27 5.38
N LEU A 348 -4.79 -54.55 6.42
CA LEU A 348 -3.60 -53.77 6.75
C LEU A 348 -2.56 -53.80 5.63
N ALA A 349 -2.36 -54.96 4.97
CA ALA A 349 -1.47 -55.06 3.81
C ALA A 349 -1.97 -54.17 2.64
N LYS A 350 -3.28 -54.18 2.36
CA LYS A 350 -3.87 -53.29 1.34
C LYS A 350 -3.71 -51.81 1.69
N LEU A 351 -3.82 -51.45 2.97
CA LEU A 351 -3.57 -50.09 3.44
C LEU A 351 -2.10 -49.68 3.25
N ILE A 352 -1.16 -50.57 3.58
CA ILE A 352 0.28 -50.35 3.37
C ILE A 352 0.58 -50.18 1.87
N ASP A 353 -0.01 -50.99 1.00
CA ASP A 353 0.13 -50.86 -0.46
C ASP A 353 -0.46 -49.55 -0.97
N ALA A 354 -1.61 -49.13 -0.43
CA ALA A 354 -2.22 -47.85 -0.76
C ALA A 354 -1.29 -46.67 -0.38
N ILE A 355 -0.66 -46.70 0.80
CA ILE A 355 0.30 -45.69 1.26
C ILE A 355 1.56 -45.68 0.37
N ASN A 356 2.09 -46.85 0.01
CA ASN A 356 3.33 -46.98 -0.76
C ASN A 356 3.17 -46.74 -2.28
N LYS A 357 1.95 -46.81 -2.82
CA LYS A 357 1.70 -46.58 -4.24
C LYS A 357 2.20 -45.19 -4.65
N GLU A 358 3.17 -45.16 -5.55
CA GLU A 358 3.82 -43.94 -6.05
C GLU A 358 4.42 -43.04 -4.95
N ALA A 359 4.94 -43.63 -3.86
CA ALA A 359 5.44 -42.89 -2.68
C ALA A 359 6.43 -41.77 -3.02
N GLU A 360 7.35 -41.98 -3.97
CA GLU A 360 8.32 -40.97 -4.41
C GLU A 360 7.63 -39.75 -5.04
N TYR A 361 6.61 -39.97 -5.88
CA TYR A 361 5.83 -38.89 -6.48
C TYR A 361 5.00 -38.13 -5.44
N VAL A 362 4.38 -38.82 -4.49
CA VAL A 362 3.57 -38.21 -3.41
C VAL A 362 4.44 -37.38 -2.46
N LYS A 363 5.67 -37.83 -2.24
CA LYS A 363 6.69 -37.08 -1.49
C LYS A 363 7.09 -35.79 -2.20
N ASP A 364 7.45 -35.87 -3.49
CA ASP A 364 7.80 -34.69 -4.30
C ASP A 364 6.63 -33.70 -4.40
N HIS A 365 5.40 -34.20 -4.54
CA HIS A 365 4.18 -33.40 -4.47
C HIS A 365 4.11 -32.62 -3.16
N THR A 366 4.22 -33.32 -2.02
CA THR A 366 4.10 -32.70 -0.70
C THR A 366 5.21 -31.67 -0.44
N ASP A 367 6.44 -31.95 -0.85
CA ASP A 367 7.56 -31.03 -0.66
C ASP A 367 7.44 -29.77 -1.54
N LEU A 368 7.03 -29.91 -2.81
CA LEU A 368 6.75 -28.78 -3.69
C LEU A 368 5.57 -27.94 -3.20
N LEU A 369 4.52 -28.58 -2.68
CA LEU A 369 3.35 -27.89 -2.12
C LEU A 369 3.76 -27.04 -0.91
N ARG A 370 4.57 -27.60 -0.01
CA ARG A 370 5.05 -26.89 1.20
C ARG A 370 5.89 -25.67 0.85
N GLN A 371 6.72 -25.75 -0.18
CA GLN A 371 7.50 -24.61 -0.66
C GLN A 371 6.62 -23.54 -1.31
N ALA A 372 5.62 -23.96 -2.08
CA ALA A 372 4.67 -23.06 -2.73
C ALA A 372 3.78 -22.32 -1.72
N ILE A 373 3.32 -22.97 -0.64
CA ILE A 373 2.54 -22.34 0.44
C ILE A 373 3.38 -21.28 1.17
N LYS A 374 4.62 -21.60 1.56
CA LYS A 374 5.53 -20.62 2.18
C LYS A 374 5.83 -19.43 1.26
N TRP A 375 5.84 -19.67 -0.05
CA TRP A 375 6.01 -18.62 -1.04
C TRP A 375 4.78 -17.71 -1.14
N GLU A 376 3.56 -18.28 -1.08
CA GLU A 376 2.29 -17.56 -1.02
C GLU A 376 2.15 -16.71 0.26
N GLU A 377 2.46 -17.27 1.43
CA GLU A 377 2.40 -16.56 2.71
C GLU A 377 3.32 -15.33 2.74
N ARG A 378 4.52 -15.43 2.16
CA ARG A 378 5.44 -14.29 2.03
C ARG A 378 4.91 -13.22 1.08
N ARG A 379 4.22 -13.63 0.02
CA ARG A 379 3.55 -12.72 -0.92
C ARG A 379 2.40 -11.98 -0.24
N GLU A 380 1.71 -12.60 0.72
CA GLU A 380 0.63 -11.96 1.49
C GLU A 380 1.14 -11.07 2.64
N GLN A 381 2.20 -11.46 3.36
CA GLN A 381 2.79 -10.66 4.45
C GLN A 381 3.46 -9.36 3.97
N GLY A 382 3.72 -9.22 2.66
CA GLY A 382 4.12 -7.96 2.03
C GLY A 382 2.97 -6.95 1.82
N SER A 383 1.75 -7.25 2.29
CA SER A 383 0.55 -6.45 2.04
C SER A 383 -0.14 -6.00 3.34
N TRP A 384 0.11 -4.76 3.75
CA TRP A 384 -0.86 -3.99 4.55
C TRP A 384 -1.18 -2.67 3.86
N PHE A 385 -2.03 -2.75 2.84
CA PHE A 385 -2.86 -1.66 2.33
C PHE A 385 -4.18 -2.26 1.84
N PRO A 386 -5.35 -1.87 2.40
CA PRO A 386 -6.62 -2.22 1.78
C PRO A 386 -6.79 -1.33 0.54
N PHE A 387 -7.33 -1.88 -0.55
CA PHE A 387 -7.50 -1.28 -1.88
C PHE A 387 -6.30 -1.36 -2.84
N ILE A 388 -5.90 -2.56 -3.25
CA ILE A 388 -5.55 -2.92 -4.65
C ILE A 388 -5.61 -4.45 -4.74
N GLN A 389 -6.39 -4.97 -5.70
CA GLN A 389 -6.44 -6.39 -6.02
C GLN A 389 -6.09 -6.56 -7.51
N PHE A 390 -4.82 -6.80 -7.82
CA PHE A 390 -4.43 -7.53 -9.04
C PHE A 390 -3.18 -8.41 -8.76
N PRO A 391 -3.12 -9.64 -9.32
CA PRO A 391 -2.03 -10.58 -9.09
C PRO A 391 -0.88 -10.36 -10.08
N PHE A 392 0.34 -10.67 -9.64
CA PHE A 392 1.63 -10.63 -10.36
C PHE A 392 2.35 -9.27 -10.44
N LEU A 393 3.14 -8.93 -9.41
CA LEU A 393 4.54 -8.42 -9.52
C LEU A 393 5.07 -7.94 -8.16
N GLN A 394 5.48 -8.89 -7.32
CA GLN A 394 6.41 -8.61 -6.23
C GLN A 394 7.11 -9.91 -5.86
N LEU A 395 8.22 -10.20 -6.54
CA LEU A 395 9.01 -11.41 -6.28
C LEU A 395 10.44 -10.98 -5.98
N SER A 396 10.75 -10.85 -4.70
CA SER A 396 12.12 -11.08 -4.23
C SER A 396 12.52 -12.51 -4.61
N GLY A 397 13.77 -12.73 -5.00
CA GLY A 397 14.27 -14.07 -5.39
C GLY A 397 14.43 -15.06 -4.22
N ASP A 398 13.87 -14.73 -3.06
CA ASP A 398 14.02 -15.45 -1.80
C ASP A 398 12.93 -16.51 -1.64
N GLY A 399 13.30 -17.77 -1.87
CA GLY A 399 12.41 -18.92 -1.73
C GLY A 399 11.89 -19.50 -3.05
N LEU A 400 12.36 -19.05 -4.21
CA LEU A 400 12.09 -19.68 -5.52
C LEU A 400 13.11 -20.76 -5.87
N LEU A 401 12.71 -21.77 -6.66
CA LEU A 401 13.55 -22.89 -7.09
C LEU A 401 14.66 -22.42 -8.05
N LYS A 402 15.87 -22.98 -7.93
CA LYS A 402 17.04 -22.64 -8.76
C LYS A 402 17.82 -23.89 -9.17
N GLY A 403 18.42 -23.86 -10.36
CA GLY A 403 19.36 -24.90 -10.81
C GLY A 403 18.68 -26.27 -10.95
N ASP A 404 19.26 -27.28 -10.33
CA ASP A 404 18.78 -28.67 -10.39
C ASP A 404 17.37 -28.83 -9.78
N GLN A 405 17.06 -28.10 -8.70
CA GLN A 405 15.74 -28.18 -8.07
C GLN A 405 14.59 -27.74 -9.00
N LEU A 406 14.83 -26.73 -9.84
CA LEU A 406 13.85 -26.31 -10.83
C LEU A 406 13.70 -27.33 -11.96
N LYS A 407 14.81 -27.97 -12.35
CA LYS A 407 14.82 -29.01 -13.38
C LYS A 407 14.03 -30.23 -12.90
N ASP A 408 14.22 -30.64 -11.65
CA ASP A 408 13.52 -31.74 -11.03
C ASP A 408 12.02 -31.44 -10.89
N ALA A 409 11.66 -30.23 -10.44
CA ALA A 409 10.26 -29.79 -10.36
C ALA A 409 9.56 -29.74 -11.74
N ARG A 410 10.28 -29.33 -12.79
CA ARG A 410 9.77 -29.37 -14.17
C ARG A 410 9.55 -30.79 -14.66
N ASN A 411 10.51 -31.68 -14.40
CA ASN A 411 10.39 -33.08 -14.77
C ASN A 411 9.23 -33.75 -14.04
N TRP A 412 9.06 -33.46 -12.75
CA TRP A 412 7.92 -33.88 -11.94
C TRP A 412 6.59 -33.38 -12.55
N LEU A 413 6.46 -32.09 -12.88
CA LEU A 413 5.25 -31.53 -13.48
C LEU A 413 4.94 -32.09 -14.89
N ASN A 414 5.96 -32.42 -15.66
CA ASN A 414 5.78 -33.03 -16.99
C ASN A 414 5.34 -34.51 -16.91
N THR A 415 5.73 -35.21 -15.84
CA THR A 415 5.43 -36.64 -15.63
C THR A 415 4.20 -36.88 -14.75
N SER A 416 3.57 -35.82 -14.22
CA SER A 416 2.42 -35.87 -13.31
C SER A 416 1.05 -36.07 -13.99
N HIS A 417 1.00 -36.14 -15.33
CA HIS A 417 -0.27 -36.27 -16.05
C HIS A 417 -0.92 -37.62 -15.69
N ASN A 418 -2.17 -37.58 -15.23
CA ASN A 418 -2.96 -38.74 -14.75
C ASN A 418 -2.43 -39.44 -13.46
N ARG A 419 -1.60 -38.77 -12.65
CA ARG A 419 -1.18 -39.29 -11.33
C ARG A 419 -2.02 -38.72 -10.20
N GLU A 420 -2.15 -39.46 -9.11
CA GLU A 420 -2.86 -39.04 -7.89
C GLU A 420 -1.89 -38.90 -6.70
N PRO A 421 -1.83 -37.74 -6.02
CA PRO A 421 -2.66 -36.55 -6.23
C PRO A 421 -2.21 -35.71 -7.44
N ALA A 422 -3.16 -35.02 -8.07
CA ALA A 422 -2.86 -34.12 -9.18
C ALA A 422 -2.06 -32.89 -8.69
N PRO A 423 -1.20 -32.27 -9.53
CA PRO A 423 -0.54 -31.02 -9.21
C PRO A 423 -1.56 -29.93 -8.89
N THR A 424 -1.36 -29.22 -7.78
CA THR A 424 -2.23 -28.13 -7.38
C THR A 424 -1.96 -26.87 -8.22
N PRO A 425 -2.96 -25.98 -8.39
CA PRO A 425 -2.75 -24.70 -9.08
C PRO A 425 -1.58 -23.89 -8.50
N LEU A 426 -1.40 -23.94 -7.18
CA LEU A 426 -0.35 -23.21 -6.48
C LEU A 426 1.05 -23.78 -6.78
N GLN A 427 1.22 -25.10 -6.85
CA GLN A 427 2.50 -25.73 -7.27
C GLN A 427 2.87 -25.34 -8.70
N ILE A 428 1.88 -25.31 -9.61
CA ILE A 428 2.08 -24.92 -11.00
C ILE A 428 2.52 -23.45 -11.10
N GLU A 429 1.88 -22.57 -10.32
CA GLU A 429 2.24 -21.15 -10.27
C GLU A 429 3.65 -20.94 -9.73
N TYR A 430 4.01 -21.64 -8.65
CA TYR A 430 5.33 -21.58 -8.01
C TYR A 430 6.47 -22.03 -8.94
N ILE A 431 6.27 -23.14 -9.67
CA ILE A 431 7.25 -23.62 -10.66
C ILE A 431 7.41 -22.60 -11.79
N LYS A 432 6.31 -22.10 -12.36
CA LYS A 432 6.35 -21.07 -13.43
C LYS A 432 7.05 -19.78 -12.98
N ALA A 433 6.79 -19.33 -11.77
CA ALA A 433 7.44 -18.15 -11.19
C ALA A 433 8.97 -18.37 -11.05
N SER A 434 9.39 -19.56 -10.65
CA SER A 434 10.80 -19.94 -10.52
C SER A 434 11.51 -20.01 -11.88
N GLU A 435 10.85 -20.54 -12.92
CA GLU A 435 11.37 -20.56 -14.30
C GLU A 435 11.62 -19.16 -14.87
N TYR A 436 10.67 -18.26 -14.62
CA TYR A 436 10.78 -16.88 -15.04
C TYR A 436 12.00 -16.19 -14.39
N TYR A 437 12.20 -16.42 -13.10
CA TYR A 437 13.34 -15.86 -12.35
C TYR A 437 14.70 -16.41 -12.83
N GLN A 438 14.82 -17.73 -13.07
CA GLN A 438 16.09 -18.32 -13.51
C GLN A 438 16.50 -17.90 -14.93
N LYS A 439 15.53 -17.70 -15.85
CA LYS A 439 15.80 -17.14 -17.18
C LYS A 439 16.37 -15.71 -17.11
N ARG A 440 15.88 -14.90 -16.17
CA ARG A 440 16.41 -13.54 -15.91
C ARG A 440 17.82 -13.58 -15.32
N SER A 441 18.14 -14.55 -14.47
CA SER A 441 19.46 -14.72 -13.85
C SER A 441 20.55 -15.19 -14.83
N HIS A 442 20.25 -16.12 -15.73
CA HIS A 442 21.24 -16.61 -16.71
C HIS A 442 21.63 -15.57 -17.76
N LEU A 443 20.74 -14.60 -18.04
CA LEU A 443 21.03 -13.48 -18.92
C LEU A 443 22.15 -12.57 -18.37
N LEU A 444 22.40 -12.59 -17.06
CA LEU A 444 23.44 -11.80 -16.38
C LEU A 444 24.81 -12.50 -16.31
N THR A 445 24.90 -13.83 -16.41
CA THR A 445 26.15 -14.60 -16.25
C THR A 445 26.93 -14.86 -17.55
N VAL A 446 26.29 -14.81 -18.72
CA VAL A 446 26.95 -15.12 -20.01
C VAL A 446 27.89 -13.99 -20.50
N VAL A 447 27.91 -12.84 -19.83
CA VAL A 447 28.82 -11.70 -20.14
C VAL A 447 30.26 -11.93 -19.62
N GLY A 448 30.53 -13.03 -18.90
CA GLY A 448 31.77 -13.17 -18.11
C GLY A 448 33.03 -13.76 -18.75
N VAL A 449 33.00 -14.60 -19.79
CA VAL A 449 34.20 -15.47 -20.08
C VAL A 449 34.63 -15.59 -21.56
N GLY A 450 33.97 -14.97 -22.53
CA GLY A 450 34.29 -15.18 -23.95
C GLY A 450 35.10 -14.08 -24.63
N ALA A 451 36.33 -13.76 -24.18
CA ALA A 451 37.21 -12.83 -24.91
C ALA A 451 38.59 -13.46 -25.21
N ILE A 452 38.99 -13.27 -26.50
CA ILE A 452 40.35 -13.31 -27.08
C ILE A 452 40.69 -14.60 -27.89
N VAL A 453 40.57 -14.55 -29.23
CA VAL A 453 41.66 -14.47 -30.25
C VAL A 453 41.02 -14.46 -31.66
N GLY A 454 41.33 -13.47 -32.51
CA GLY A 454 40.98 -13.47 -33.95
C GLY A 454 40.72 -12.08 -34.55
N LEU A 455 41.78 -11.31 -34.78
CA LEU A 455 41.80 -9.88 -35.10
C LEU A 455 41.66 -9.54 -36.62
N VAL A 456 41.03 -8.39 -36.92
CA VAL A 456 41.42 -7.33 -37.90
C VAL A 456 40.35 -6.81 -38.90
N THR A 457 39.30 -7.54 -39.31
CA THR A 457 38.24 -6.93 -40.18
C THR A 457 36.81 -7.00 -39.63
N ALA A 458 36.58 -7.77 -38.56
CA ALA A 458 35.30 -7.81 -37.84
C ALA A 458 35.15 -6.72 -36.74
N GLY A 459 36.18 -5.89 -36.55
CA GLY A 459 36.30 -4.96 -35.42
C GLY A 459 35.32 -3.80 -35.42
N THR A 460 34.79 -3.37 -36.57
CA THR A 460 33.87 -2.21 -36.64
C THR A 460 32.40 -2.60 -36.48
N LEU A 461 31.99 -3.77 -36.97
CA LEU A 461 30.63 -4.31 -36.79
C LEU A 461 30.42 -4.90 -35.39
N TYR A 462 31.42 -5.59 -34.83
CA TYR A 462 31.33 -6.15 -33.48
C TYR A 462 31.36 -5.08 -32.36
N PHE A 463 32.06 -3.96 -32.58
CA PHE A 463 32.06 -2.84 -31.64
C PHE A 463 30.74 -2.06 -31.66
N ALA A 464 30.08 -1.95 -32.82
CA ALA A 464 28.77 -1.30 -32.94
C ALA A 464 27.63 -2.14 -32.32
N THR A 465 27.68 -3.47 -32.41
CA THR A 465 26.68 -4.35 -31.78
C THR A 465 26.83 -4.43 -30.26
N THR A 466 28.05 -4.51 -29.75
CA THR A 466 28.31 -4.52 -28.29
C THR A 466 27.98 -3.19 -27.61
N THR A 467 28.29 -2.05 -28.23
CA THR A 467 27.89 -0.72 -27.70
C THR A 467 26.37 -0.52 -27.73
N ARG A 468 25.66 -1.08 -28.72
CA ARG A 468 24.19 -1.03 -28.81
C ARG A 468 23.50 -1.79 -27.68
N GLU A 469 23.90 -3.03 -27.38
CA GLU A 469 23.31 -3.80 -26.29
C GLU A 469 23.59 -3.17 -24.91
N GLN A 470 24.76 -2.54 -24.75
CA GLN A 470 25.04 -1.76 -23.55
C GLN A 470 24.13 -0.55 -23.42
N ILE A 471 23.92 0.24 -24.48
CA ILE A 471 23.00 1.39 -24.46
C ILE A 471 21.58 0.91 -24.14
N LYS A 472 21.13 -0.21 -24.71
CA LYS A 472 19.81 -0.80 -24.45
C LYS A 472 19.65 -1.24 -22.99
N ALA A 473 20.68 -1.86 -22.41
CA ALA A 473 20.70 -2.23 -21.01
C ALA A 473 20.65 -0.99 -20.09
N LEU A 474 21.46 0.04 -20.37
CA LEU A 474 21.43 1.32 -19.64
C LEU A 474 20.04 1.97 -19.72
N VAL A 475 19.45 2.06 -20.92
CA VAL A 475 18.11 2.64 -21.12
C VAL A 475 17.04 1.83 -20.40
N SER A 476 17.11 0.50 -20.42
CA SER A 476 16.14 -0.35 -19.69
C SER A 476 16.22 -0.19 -18.17
N SER A 477 17.40 0.16 -17.64
CA SER A 477 17.56 0.42 -16.19
C SER A 477 16.88 1.73 -15.75
N LEU A 478 16.66 2.67 -16.67
CA LEU A 478 16.00 3.96 -16.38
C LEU A 478 14.55 3.79 -15.95
N ASP A 479 13.87 2.72 -16.38
CA ASP A 479 12.48 2.46 -15.97
C ASP A 479 12.32 2.29 -14.46
N THR A 480 13.42 1.98 -13.76
CA THR A 480 13.46 1.81 -12.29
C THR A 480 14.08 3.00 -11.56
N LYS A 481 14.64 3.98 -12.27
CA LYS A 481 15.38 5.11 -11.70
C LYS A 481 14.60 6.41 -11.82
N GLN A 482 14.66 7.26 -10.82
CA GLN A 482 14.00 8.58 -10.78
C GLN A 482 15.01 9.69 -10.45
N GLY A 483 14.68 10.93 -10.78
CA GLY A 483 15.50 12.11 -10.45
C GLY A 483 16.93 12.06 -11.03
N LEU A 484 17.92 12.41 -10.20
CA LEU A 484 19.33 12.55 -10.58
C LEU A 484 19.99 11.23 -11.04
N ASP A 485 19.54 10.08 -10.54
CA ASP A 485 20.06 8.77 -10.96
C ASP A 485 19.66 8.41 -12.39
N ALA A 486 18.47 8.84 -12.82
CA ALA A 486 18.06 8.73 -14.21
C ALA A 486 18.90 9.66 -15.11
N LEU A 487 19.26 10.85 -14.62
CA LEU A 487 20.11 11.79 -15.37
C LEU A 487 21.54 11.26 -15.56
N MET A 488 22.15 10.66 -14.53
CA MET A 488 23.49 10.09 -14.67
C MET A 488 23.53 8.93 -15.68
N VAL A 489 22.61 7.98 -15.56
CA VAL A 489 22.52 6.82 -16.46
C VAL A 489 22.23 7.24 -17.90
N SER A 490 21.38 8.25 -18.09
CA SER A 490 21.09 8.77 -19.43
C SER A 490 22.29 9.53 -20.03
N LEU A 491 23.05 10.29 -19.24
CA LEU A 491 24.29 10.95 -19.68
C LEU A 491 25.39 9.94 -20.06
N GLN A 492 25.51 8.83 -19.34
CA GLN A 492 26.43 7.74 -19.69
C GLN A 492 26.03 7.03 -20.99
N ALA A 493 24.74 6.78 -21.19
CA ALA A 493 24.24 6.25 -22.44
C ALA A 493 24.55 7.22 -23.60
N ALA A 494 24.49 8.53 -23.32
CA ALA A 494 24.83 9.60 -24.26
C ALA A 494 26.34 9.72 -24.54
N GLU A 495 27.20 9.44 -23.56
CA GLU A 495 28.66 9.38 -23.72
C GLU A 495 29.09 8.23 -24.66
N LYS A 496 28.46 7.07 -24.52
CA LYS A 496 28.77 5.87 -25.34
C LYS A 496 28.32 5.97 -26.80
N LEU A 497 27.61 7.04 -27.20
CA LEU A 497 27.22 7.28 -28.59
C LEU A 497 28.38 7.89 -29.41
N PRO A 498 28.90 7.22 -30.46
CA PRO A 498 29.98 7.76 -31.28
C PRO A 498 29.53 8.96 -32.13
N GLY A 499 30.35 10.01 -32.16
CA GLY A 499 30.13 11.26 -32.90
C GLY A 499 30.59 11.26 -34.37
N GLY A 500 31.03 10.13 -34.92
CA GLY A 500 31.64 10.04 -36.26
C GLY A 500 30.66 9.92 -37.43
N VAL A 501 31.10 10.36 -38.61
CA VAL A 501 30.33 10.52 -39.86
C VAL A 501 30.05 9.20 -40.60
N LEU A 502 30.62 8.05 -40.21
CA LEU A 502 30.66 6.84 -41.07
C LEU A 502 30.14 5.52 -40.44
N ALA A 503 29.06 5.55 -39.64
CA ALA A 503 28.35 4.31 -39.29
C ALA A 503 26.82 4.52 -39.22
N PRO A 504 26.00 3.65 -39.84
CA PRO A 504 24.56 3.70 -39.75
C PRO A 504 24.12 3.11 -38.41
N PHE A 505 24.21 3.89 -37.34
CA PHE A 505 23.49 3.59 -36.10
C PHE A 505 22.00 3.87 -36.33
N ASN A 506 21.13 2.90 -36.05
CA ASN A 506 19.67 3.07 -36.11
C ASN A 506 19.22 4.32 -35.33
N ALA A 507 18.27 5.06 -35.90
CA ALA A 507 17.60 6.19 -35.24
C ALA A 507 17.08 5.83 -33.84
N ASP A 508 16.56 4.59 -33.67
CA ASP A 508 16.07 4.03 -32.41
C ASP A 508 16.95 4.29 -31.17
N SER A 509 18.24 3.91 -31.21
CA SER A 509 19.09 4.00 -30.02
C SER A 509 19.49 5.44 -29.68
N ARG A 510 19.58 6.31 -30.70
CA ARG A 510 19.81 7.74 -30.47
C ARG A 510 18.55 8.39 -29.91
N VAL A 511 17.37 8.07 -30.45
CA VAL A 511 16.08 8.56 -29.96
C VAL A 511 15.86 8.12 -28.52
N GLN A 512 16.11 6.85 -28.19
CA GLN A 512 15.99 6.34 -26.82
C GLN A 512 16.89 7.07 -25.82
N VAL A 513 18.15 7.34 -26.18
CA VAL A 513 19.09 8.09 -25.33
C VAL A 513 18.71 9.56 -25.22
N VAL A 514 18.32 10.20 -26.32
CA VAL A 514 17.81 11.58 -26.33
C VAL A 514 16.62 11.71 -25.41
N THR A 515 15.66 10.79 -25.52
CA THR A 515 14.50 10.79 -24.65
C THR A 515 14.87 10.55 -23.20
N ALA A 516 15.67 9.53 -22.92
CA ALA A 516 16.11 9.21 -21.57
C ALA A 516 16.72 10.44 -20.88
N LEU A 517 17.57 11.16 -21.61
CA LEU A 517 18.17 12.41 -21.13
C LEU A 517 17.12 13.48 -20.90
N ASN A 518 16.21 13.65 -21.86
CA ASN A 518 15.16 14.65 -21.84
C ASN A 518 14.19 14.45 -20.67
N ASN A 519 13.71 13.22 -20.45
CA ASN A 519 12.87 12.86 -19.31
C ASN A 519 13.57 13.12 -17.98
N SER A 520 14.87 12.81 -17.92
CA SER A 520 15.66 13.03 -16.71
C SER A 520 15.82 14.52 -16.43
N ILE A 521 16.05 15.33 -17.46
CA ILE A 521 16.15 16.81 -17.40
C ILE A 521 14.81 17.44 -17.02
N TYR A 522 13.69 16.99 -17.59
CA TYR A 522 12.35 17.55 -17.33
C TYR A 522 11.76 17.15 -15.97
N ASN A 523 12.13 15.98 -15.44
CA ASN A 523 11.67 15.53 -14.11
C ASN A 523 12.54 16.07 -12.96
N LEU A 524 13.57 16.87 -13.23
CA LEU A 524 14.39 17.54 -12.22
C LEU A 524 13.68 18.78 -11.65
N GLY A 525 12.66 18.55 -10.82
CA GLY A 525 12.19 19.53 -9.82
C GLY A 525 12.81 19.30 -8.44
N GLU A 526 13.60 18.24 -8.28
CA GLU A 526 14.20 17.81 -7.04
C GLU A 526 15.70 18.17 -7.06
N HIS A 527 16.08 19.21 -6.33
CA HIS A 527 17.49 19.57 -6.16
C HIS A 527 18.23 18.53 -5.33
N ASN A 528 17.56 17.95 -4.33
CA ASN A 528 18.01 16.83 -3.50
C ASN A 528 16.83 16.08 -2.88
N ARG A 529 16.98 14.77 -2.69
CA ARG A 529 16.00 13.90 -2.03
C ARG A 529 16.54 13.42 -0.68
N LEU A 530 15.88 13.80 0.42
CA LEU A 530 16.30 13.46 1.78
C LEU A 530 15.51 12.24 2.30
N GLU A 531 15.87 11.06 1.82
CA GLU A 531 15.21 9.80 2.20
C GLU A 531 15.88 9.12 3.40
N GLY A 532 15.06 8.66 4.36
CA GLY A 532 15.57 7.84 5.45
C GLY A 532 14.66 7.69 6.67
N HIS A 533 13.82 8.68 6.97
CA HIS A 533 12.86 8.57 8.08
C HIS A 533 11.82 7.46 7.82
N GLN A 534 11.43 6.74 8.88
CA GLN A 534 10.46 5.64 8.84
C GLN A 534 9.07 6.07 9.34
N GLY A 535 8.87 7.36 9.60
CA GLY A 535 7.63 7.95 10.13
C GLY A 535 7.41 9.39 9.67
N ARG A 536 6.30 10.02 10.10
CA ARG A 536 5.97 11.42 9.76
C ARG A 536 7.08 12.37 10.23
N VAL A 537 7.39 13.40 9.46
CA VAL A 537 8.36 14.44 9.85
C VAL A 537 7.58 15.62 10.44
N TYR A 538 7.88 16.00 11.68
CA TYR A 538 7.15 17.06 12.39
C TYR A 538 7.77 18.44 12.22
N THR A 539 9.10 18.51 12.14
CA THR A 539 9.83 19.78 12.03
C THR A 539 11.17 19.59 11.31
N VAL A 540 11.70 20.70 10.81
CA VAL A 540 12.99 20.80 10.12
C VAL A 540 13.70 22.09 10.53
N ALA A 541 15.02 22.05 10.64
CA ALA A 541 15.85 23.21 10.97
C ALA A 541 17.12 23.22 10.13
N PHE A 542 17.55 24.40 9.67
CA PHE A 542 18.87 24.60 9.08
C PHE A 542 19.89 24.91 10.18
N SER A 543 21.12 24.46 10.02
CA SER A 543 22.22 25.01 10.82
C SER A 543 22.44 26.48 10.50
N PRO A 544 22.97 27.28 11.44
CA PRO A 544 23.17 28.72 11.24
C PRO A 544 24.09 29.07 10.06
N ASP A 545 25.08 28.21 9.80
CA ASP A 545 26.00 28.34 8.65
C ASP A 545 25.41 27.79 7.33
N GLY A 546 24.16 27.29 7.38
CA GLY A 546 23.46 26.67 6.27
C GLY A 546 24.10 25.38 5.77
N SER A 547 25.11 24.84 6.47
CA SER A 547 25.87 23.66 6.03
C SER A 547 25.21 22.32 6.37
N LEU A 548 24.17 22.33 7.20
CA LEU A 548 23.40 21.17 7.63
C LEU A 548 21.90 21.46 7.68
N ILE A 549 21.11 20.42 7.49
CA ILE A 549 19.68 20.36 7.74
C ILE A 549 19.47 19.28 8.80
N ALA A 550 18.67 19.56 9.81
CA ALA A 550 18.16 18.59 10.76
C ALA A 550 16.67 18.37 10.52
N SER A 551 16.21 17.13 10.64
CA SER A 551 14.79 16.77 10.57
C SER A 551 14.41 15.86 11.72
N ALA A 552 13.23 16.08 12.31
CA ALA A 552 12.72 15.30 13.44
C ALA A 552 11.40 14.61 13.08
N SER A 553 11.23 13.39 13.57
CA SER A 553 10.18 12.50 13.09
C SER A 553 9.48 11.71 14.21
N GLN A 554 8.28 11.25 13.88
CA GLN A 554 7.52 10.22 14.58
C GLN A 554 8.30 8.90 14.75
N ASP A 555 9.30 8.62 13.92
CA ASP A 555 10.14 7.43 14.09
C ASP A 555 11.08 7.49 15.30
N GLY A 556 11.01 8.56 16.11
CA GLY A 556 11.82 8.75 17.32
C GLY A 556 13.27 9.17 17.04
N THR A 557 13.59 9.54 15.79
CA THR A 557 14.94 9.91 15.39
C THR A 557 15.03 11.37 14.94
N VAL A 558 16.22 11.93 15.12
CA VAL A 558 16.63 13.15 14.41
C VAL A 558 17.64 12.76 13.35
N ARG A 559 17.42 13.17 12.10
CA ARG A 559 18.36 12.95 11.01
C ARG A 559 19.04 14.25 10.62
N LEU A 560 20.32 14.12 10.29
CA LEU A 560 21.14 15.21 9.79
C LEU A 560 21.46 14.96 8.32
N TRP A 561 21.37 16.03 7.55
CA TRP A 561 21.62 16.06 6.13
C TRP A 561 22.55 17.21 5.83
N ARG A 562 23.38 17.06 4.80
CA ARG A 562 23.96 18.24 4.16
C ARG A 562 22.93 18.83 3.19
N PRO A 563 22.98 20.14 2.90
CA PRO A 563 22.14 20.77 1.88
C PRO A 563 22.25 20.10 0.51
N ASP A 564 23.34 19.38 0.26
CA ASP A 564 23.62 18.57 -0.93
C ASP A 564 22.93 17.20 -0.96
N GLY A 565 22.05 16.91 0.00
CA GLY A 565 21.27 15.67 0.03
C GLY A 565 21.92 14.51 0.75
N THR A 566 23.22 14.60 1.07
CA THR A 566 23.90 13.48 1.71
C THR A 566 23.46 13.32 3.17
N PRO A 567 22.96 12.13 3.57
CA PRO A 567 22.67 11.86 4.97
C PRO A 567 23.96 11.72 5.76
N SER A 568 23.94 12.16 7.01
CA SER A 568 24.91 11.70 8.01
C SER A 568 24.89 10.17 8.11
N LYS A 569 26.06 9.55 8.28
CA LYS A 569 26.19 8.08 8.43
C LYS A 569 25.39 7.53 9.62
N PHE A 570 25.08 8.37 10.61
CA PHE A 570 24.45 7.96 11.85
C PHE A 570 23.30 8.91 12.19
N PRO A 571 22.04 8.46 12.06
CA PRO A 571 20.90 9.13 12.67
C PRO A 571 21.13 9.29 14.18
N LEU A 572 20.57 10.36 14.76
CA LEU A 572 20.64 10.63 16.18
C LEU A 572 19.58 9.79 16.88
N PHE A 573 19.98 8.58 17.28
CA PHE A 573 19.16 7.65 18.05
C PHE A 573 19.23 7.98 19.53
N GLY A 574 18.08 8.02 20.21
CA GLY A 574 18.05 8.18 21.66
C GLY A 574 16.70 8.52 22.26
N HIS A 575 15.77 9.08 21.49
CA HIS A 575 14.40 9.31 21.96
C HIS A 575 13.55 8.04 21.83
N GLN A 576 12.64 7.82 22.78
CA GLN A 576 11.76 6.62 22.80
C GLN A 576 10.38 6.86 22.17
N LYS A 577 10.05 8.11 21.86
CA LYS A 577 8.81 8.53 21.20
C LYS A 577 9.11 9.63 20.17
N ASP A 578 8.06 10.10 19.50
CA ASP A 578 8.03 11.19 18.52
C ASP A 578 8.92 12.37 18.92
N VAL A 579 9.77 12.82 17.99
CA VAL A 579 10.56 14.05 18.15
C VAL A 579 9.83 15.18 17.44
N VAL A 580 9.42 16.19 18.19
CA VAL A 580 8.43 17.19 17.72
C VAL A 580 9.02 18.59 17.54
N SER A 581 10.15 18.89 18.17
CA SER A 581 10.83 20.17 18.06
C SER A 581 12.35 19.98 18.05
N ILE A 582 13.04 20.77 17.25
CA ILE A 582 14.51 20.80 17.16
C ILE A 582 14.97 22.23 16.96
N ASP A 583 16.14 22.55 17.51
CA ASP A 583 16.78 23.85 17.30
C ASP A 583 18.30 23.74 17.39
N PHE A 584 19.00 24.48 16.53
CA PHE A 584 20.46 24.55 16.53
C PHE A 584 20.92 25.68 17.46
N SER A 585 22.03 25.48 18.17
CA SER A 585 22.73 26.59 18.80
C SER A 585 23.18 27.57 17.71
N PRO A 586 23.25 28.88 17.99
CA PRO A 586 23.67 29.91 17.02
C PRO A 586 25.06 29.70 16.40
N ASP A 587 25.95 29.00 17.10
CA ASP A 587 27.27 28.61 16.60
C ASP A 587 27.26 27.29 15.80
N GLY A 588 26.11 26.63 15.70
CA GLY A 588 25.88 25.36 15.02
C GLY A 588 26.53 24.14 15.67
N ARG A 589 27.15 24.29 16.86
CA ARG A 589 27.91 23.23 17.53
C ARG A 589 27.05 22.28 18.35
N ILE A 590 25.84 22.69 18.73
CA ILE A 590 24.92 21.89 19.53
C ILE A 590 23.57 21.88 18.81
N LEU A 591 22.94 20.71 18.74
CA LEU A 591 21.55 20.57 18.34
C LEU A 591 20.76 20.14 19.57
N ALA A 592 19.62 20.76 19.81
CA ALA A 592 18.67 20.32 20.82
C ALA A 592 17.47 19.66 20.15
N SER A 593 16.95 18.58 20.74
CA SER A 593 15.74 17.92 20.29
C SER A 593 14.80 17.65 21.45
N ALA A 594 13.51 17.95 21.27
CA ALA A 594 12.45 17.72 22.24
C ALA A 594 11.47 16.66 21.74
N SER A 595 11.01 15.81 22.65
CA SER A 595 10.20 14.64 22.33
C SER A 595 9.07 14.43 23.33
N TYR A 596 8.05 13.69 22.88
CA TYR A 596 6.99 13.15 23.74
C TYR A 596 7.47 12.09 24.72
N ASP A 597 8.75 11.68 24.66
CA ASP A 597 9.35 10.84 25.71
C ASP A 597 9.63 11.60 27.01
N GLY A 598 9.39 12.92 27.02
CA GLY A 598 9.56 13.77 28.19
C GLY A 598 10.93 14.40 28.36
N ASN A 599 11.80 14.21 27.37
CA ASN A 599 13.20 14.60 27.48
C ASN A 599 13.59 15.60 26.38
N VAL A 600 14.59 16.41 26.70
CA VAL A 600 15.35 17.17 25.72
C VAL A 600 16.73 16.55 25.59
N LYS A 601 17.19 16.29 24.37
CA LYS A 601 18.54 15.76 24.13
C LYS A 601 19.41 16.81 23.48
N LEU A 602 20.63 16.95 24.00
CA LEU A 602 21.67 17.80 23.43
C LEU A 602 22.66 16.96 22.67
N TRP A 603 22.89 17.32 21.42
CA TRP A 603 23.77 16.62 20.50
C TRP A 603 24.93 17.53 20.12
N GLN A 604 26.16 17.10 20.38
CA GLN A 604 27.34 17.81 19.91
C GLN A 604 27.51 17.55 18.42
N MET A 605 27.43 18.62 17.66
CA MET A 605 27.61 18.64 16.22
C MET A 605 29.10 18.77 15.94
N SER A 606 29.69 17.68 15.48
CA SER A 606 31.08 17.62 15.06
C SER A 606 31.18 17.18 13.60
N ARG A 607 32.30 17.53 12.96
CA ARG A 607 32.69 16.95 11.68
C ARG A 607 33.78 15.92 11.94
N THR A 608 33.60 14.70 11.47
CA THR A 608 34.66 13.68 11.46
C THR A 608 35.78 14.07 10.49
N LEU A 609 36.93 13.40 10.56
CA LEU A 609 38.09 13.65 9.67
C LEU A 609 37.75 13.52 8.17
N ASP A 610 36.69 12.78 7.82
CA ASP A 610 36.15 12.63 6.46
C ASP A 610 35.11 13.70 6.08
N GLY A 611 34.87 14.70 6.95
CA GLY A 611 33.93 15.80 6.72
C GLY A 611 32.46 15.44 6.89
N THR A 612 32.12 14.24 7.39
CA THR A 612 30.72 13.87 7.64
C THR A 612 30.19 14.47 8.95
N PRO A 613 28.95 15.00 8.96
CA PRO A 613 28.34 15.53 10.18
C PRO A 613 27.98 14.39 11.12
N ARG A 614 28.39 14.52 12.38
CA ARG A 614 28.11 13.55 13.46
C ARG A 614 27.57 14.31 14.67
N GLY A 615 26.39 13.92 15.11
CA GLY A 615 25.87 14.30 16.42
C GLY A 615 26.23 13.24 17.45
N THR A 616 26.87 13.63 18.55
CA THR A 616 27.05 12.76 19.72
C THR A 616 26.20 13.26 20.86
N LEU A 617 25.41 12.38 21.47
CA LEU A 617 24.61 12.75 22.64
C LEU A 617 25.55 13.25 23.75
N ILE A 618 25.42 14.52 24.11
CA ILE A 618 26.16 15.16 25.21
C ILE A 618 25.43 14.84 26.51
N LYS A 619 24.11 15.09 26.52
CA LYS A 619 23.30 15.05 27.72
C LYS A 619 21.83 14.83 27.36
N THR A 620 21.14 14.05 28.17
CA THR A 620 19.68 14.02 28.21
C THR A 620 19.24 14.90 29.38
N LEU A 621 18.30 15.79 29.12
CA LEU A 621 17.73 16.74 30.06
C LEU A 621 16.30 16.30 30.32
N ASP A 622 16.06 15.84 31.54
CA ASP A 622 14.77 15.27 31.92
C ASP A 622 13.94 16.33 32.63
N HIS A 623 12.67 16.42 32.26
CA HIS A 623 11.77 17.39 32.88
C HIS A 623 11.25 16.95 34.27
N ASP A 624 11.36 15.67 34.71
CA ASP A 624 11.41 15.17 36.13
C ASP A 624 11.42 13.61 36.18
N GLU A 625 10.83 12.84 37.15
CA GLU A 625 10.69 11.33 37.14
C GLU A 625 9.26 10.69 36.92
N ASN A 626 8.13 11.41 37.09
CA ASN A 626 6.74 10.92 36.80
C ASN A 626 6.23 10.91 35.33
N SER A 627 5.42 9.91 34.96
CA SER A 627 5.10 9.45 33.58
C SER A 627 4.36 10.37 32.58
N ASP A 628 4.03 11.64 32.87
CA ASP A 628 3.22 12.51 31.99
C ASP A 628 3.98 13.80 31.61
N ARG A 629 4.72 13.81 30.48
CA ARG A 629 5.89 14.72 30.31
C ARG A 629 6.11 15.36 28.94
N ASP A 630 5.21 15.25 27.97
CA ASP A 630 5.52 15.63 26.59
C ASP A 630 6.20 17.02 26.47
N VAL A 631 7.39 17.07 25.87
CA VAL A 631 8.09 18.34 25.64
C VAL A 631 7.72 18.85 24.25
N TYR A 632 7.03 19.99 24.19
CA TYR A 632 6.43 20.51 22.96
C TYR A 632 7.37 21.42 22.16
N ALA A 633 8.25 22.15 22.84
CA ALA A 633 9.11 23.14 22.19
C ALA A 633 10.48 23.23 22.86
N VAL A 634 11.52 23.46 22.04
CA VAL A 634 12.87 23.76 22.48
C VAL A 634 13.45 24.89 21.64
N HIS A 635 14.19 25.80 22.26
CA HIS A 635 14.81 26.94 21.55
C HIS A 635 16.09 27.38 22.26
N PHE A 636 17.16 27.68 21.52
CA PHE A 636 18.37 28.30 22.05
C PHE A 636 18.21 29.81 22.18
N SER A 637 18.94 30.40 23.12
CA SER A 637 19.17 31.84 23.15
C SER A 637 20.03 32.25 21.96
N ALA A 638 19.87 33.48 21.47
CA ALA A 638 20.62 33.99 20.33
C ALA A 638 22.14 34.09 20.55
N ASP A 639 22.59 34.14 21.81
CA ASP A 639 24.00 34.08 22.20
C ASP A 639 24.52 32.63 22.35
N GLY A 640 23.64 31.63 22.26
CA GLY A 640 23.96 30.20 22.37
C GLY A 640 24.38 29.74 23.77
N THR A 641 24.21 30.58 24.79
CA THR A 641 24.61 30.27 26.17
C THR A 641 23.54 29.49 26.92
N GLN A 642 22.28 29.62 26.50
CA GLN A 642 21.10 29.11 27.20
C GLN A 642 20.16 28.37 26.24
N LEU A 643 19.37 27.47 26.81
CA LEU A 643 18.36 26.68 26.13
C LEU A 643 17.09 26.67 26.96
N ALA A 644 15.94 26.90 26.34
CA ALA A 644 14.63 26.81 27.00
C ALA A 644 13.83 25.68 26.39
N SER A 645 13.08 24.99 27.24
CA SER A 645 12.23 23.88 26.85
C SER A 645 10.90 23.94 27.59
N ALA A 646 9.79 23.78 26.86
CA ALA A 646 8.43 23.84 27.37
C ALA A 646 7.78 22.45 27.36
N SER A 647 7.07 22.11 28.43
CA SER A 647 6.48 20.78 28.62
C SER A 647 5.00 20.84 29.02
N LEU A 648 4.35 19.69 28.83
CA LEU A 648 3.01 19.37 29.30
C LEU A 648 2.84 19.55 30.83
N ASP A 649 3.92 19.40 31.60
CA ASP A 649 3.90 19.57 33.05
C ASP A 649 3.67 21.02 33.51
N GLY A 650 3.55 21.95 32.56
CA GLY A 650 3.35 23.36 32.82
C GLY A 650 4.61 24.10 33.23
N THR A 651 5.80 23.56 32.98
CA THR A 651 7.05 24.23 33.30
C THR A 651 7.88 24.54 32.06
N ILE A 652 8.58 25.68 32.11
CA ILE A 652 9.68 25.99 31.20
C ILE A 652 10.96 25.79 31.97
N LYS A 653 11.75 24.79 31.58
CA LYS A 653 13.09 24.63 32.13
C LYS A 653 14.07 25.39 31.25
N VAL A 654 14.88 26.24 31.89
CA VAL A 654 15.97 26.95 31.25
C VAL A 654 17.27 26.32 31.69
N TRP A 655 18.05 25.89 30.71
CA TRP A 655 19.29 25.17 30.87
C TRP A 655 20.42 26.04 30.34
N THR A 656 21.61 25.84 30.90
CA THR A 656 22.85 26.23 30.22
C THR A 656 23.00 25.40 28.93
N ASN A 657 23.81 25.88 27.99
CA ASN A 657 24.18 25.10 26.80
C ASN A 657 24.95 23.80 27.10
N THR A 658 25.44 23.63 28.34
CA THR A 658 26.02 22.38 28.86
C THR A 658 24.98 21.43 29.48
N GLY A 659 23.70 21.84 29.48
CA GLY A 659 22.59 21.06 29.99
C GLY A 659 22.48 21.04 31.52
N THR A 660 22.99 22.07 32.18
CA THR A 660 22.81 22.28 33.62
C THR A 660 21.57 23.15 33.82
N LEU A 661 20.60 22.68 34.60
CA LEU A 661 19.36 23.42 34.88
C LEU A 661 19.71 24.72 35.62
N MET A 662 19.34 25.86 35.03
CA MET A 662 19.55 27.18 35.63
C MET A 662 18.36 27.62 36.46
N THR A 663 17.17 27.48 35.88
CA THR A 663 15.92 27.91 36.50
C THR A 663 14.75 27.13 35.91
N THR A 664 13.69 27.00 36.70
CA THR A 664 12.41 26.43 36.27
C THR A 664 11.36 27.51 36.41
N LEU A 665 10.67 27.82 35.32
CA LEU A 665 9.69 28.88 35.23
C LEU A 665 8.29 28.24 35.18
N PRO A 666 7.46 28.41 36.22
CA PRO A 666 6.20 27.68 36.35
C PRO A 666 5.04 28.40 35.63
N HIS A 667 4.25 27.66 34.87
CA HIS A 667 2.88 27.96 34.47
C HIS A 667 1.90 27.07 35.24
N HIS A 668 0.61 27.42 35.23
CA HIS A 668 -0.46 26.61 35.82
C HIS A 668 -1.10 25.63 34.83
N SER A 669 -0.68 25.67 33.57
CA SER A 669 -1.18 24.89 32.45
C SER A 669 -0.03 24.50 31.52
N PRO A 670 -0.23 23.51 30.62
CA PRO A 670 0.77 23.06 29.65
C PRO A 670 1.34 24.21 28.82
N VAL A 671 2.67 24.27 28.67
CA VAL A 671 3.32 25.31 27.87
C VAL A 671 3.48 24.81 26.44
N LEU A 672 2.79 25.46 25.50
CA LEU A 672 2.65 24.99 24.11
C LEU A 672 3.64 25.64 23.14
N SER A 673 4.11 26.84 23.46
CA SER A 673 5.01 27.62 22.61
C SER A 673 5.93 28.49 23.45
N LEU A 674 7.17 28.65 23.00
CA LEU A 674 8.17 29.50 23.63
C LEU A 674 9.03 30.18 22.57
N SER A 675 9.57 31.36 22.88
CA SER A 675 10.47 32.11 22.00
C SER A 675 11.47 32.91 22.84
N PHE A 676 12.76 32.83 22.50
CA PHE A 676 13.77 33.72 23.05
C PHE A 676 13.76 35.08 22.37
N SER A 677 14.08 36.13 23.11
CA SER A 677 14.41 37.41 22.48
C SER A 677 15.70 37.27 21.65
N PRO A 678 15.85 38.04 20.55
CA PRO A 678 17.06 38.02 19.72
C PRO A 678 18.35 38.42 20.44
N ASP A 679 18.26 38.99 21.64
CA ASP A 679 19.43 39.27 22.49
C ASP A 679 19.62 38.27 23.64
N GLY A 680 18.80 37.21 23.71
CA GLY A 680 18.89 36.13 24.68
C GLY A 680 18.49 36.49 26.12
N LYS A 681 18.04 37.72 26.38
CA LYS A 681 17.78 38.23 27.74
C LYS A 681 16.33 38.09 28.21
N ALA A 682 15.42 37.70 27.34
CA ALA A 682 14.03 37.50 27.67
C ALA A 682 13.48 36.22 27.02
N ILE A 683 12.51 35.60 27.68
CA ILE A 683 11.74 34.47 27.14
C ILE A 683 10.28 34.88 27.11
N ALA A 684 9.60 34.61 26.02
CA ALA A 684 8.16 34.69 25.92
C ALA A 684 7.59 33.27 25.85
N SER A 685 6.55 32.99 26.61
CA SER A 685 5.89 31.69 26.63
C SER A 685 4.39 31.82 26.50
N ALA A 686 3.77 30.88 25.78
CA ALA A 686 2.33 30.79 25.62
C ALA A 686 1.81 29.47 26.20
N SER A 687 0.72 29.58 26.94
CA SER A 687 0.06 28.49 27.66
C SER A 687 -1.42 28.84 27.78
N PRO A 688 -2.32 27.86 27.94
CA PRO A 688 -3.74 28.10 28.21
C PRO A 688 -4.03 28.94 29.48
N ASP A 689 -3.06 29.20 30.35
CA ASP A 689 -3.20 30.13 31.48
C ASP A 689 -2.69 31.55 31.18
N GLY A 690 -2.26 31.82 29.94
CA GLY A 690 -1.84 33.12 29.45
C GLY A 690 -0.38 33.20 28.98
N VAL A 691 -0.08 34.25 28.23
CA VAL A 691 1.27 34.56 27.75
C VAL A 691 2.06 35.27 28.85
N ARG A 692 3.29 34.84 29.07
CA ARG A 692 4.20 35.42 30.06
C ARG A 692 5.50 35.84 29.39
N LEU A 693 6.00 36.99 29.84
CA LEU A 693 7.32 37.49 29.50
C LEU A 693 8.22 37.36 30.72
N TRP A 694 9.31 36.64 30.56
CA TRP A 694 10.28 36.37 31.61
C TRP A 694 11.55 37.18 31.33
N THR A 695 11.95 38.03 32.28
CA THR A 695 13.08 38.95 32.19
C THR A 695 13.88 38.95 33.50
N GLY A 696 14.93 39.76 33.56
CA GLY A 696 15.78 39.85 34.74
C GLY A 696 16.84 38.75 34.82
N THR A 697 17.68 38.79 35.84
CA THR A 697 18.72 37.79 36.07
C THR A 697 18.08 36.43 36.39
N ASN A 698 18.42 35.40 35.61
CA ASN A 698 17.80 34.07 35.67
C ASN A 698 16.27 34.06 35.46
N PHE A 699 15.74 35.02 34.68
CA PHE A 699 14.32 35.07 34.31
C PHE A 699 13.34 35.12 35.50
N ASN A 700 13.80 35.67 36.62
CA ASN A 700 13.03 35.75 37.86
C ASN A 700 11.93 36.83 37.84
N GLN A 701 11.99 37.77 36.90
CA GLN A 701 10.94 38.75 36.71
C GLN A 701 9.94 38.20 35.70
N VAL A 702 8.72 37.92 36.16
CA VAL A 702 7.63 37.48 35.30
C VAL A 702 6.61 38.59 35.14
N LYS A 703 6.35 38.95 33.89
CA LYS A 703 5.24 39.82 33.52
C LYS A 703 4.21 38.99 32.78
N ARG A 704 3.05 38.78 33.41
CA ARG A 704 1.89 38.19 32.74
C ARG A 704 1.29 39.24 31.82
N LEU A 705 1.15 38.90 30.55
CA LEU A 705 0.54 39.79 29.57
C LEU A 705 -0.99 39.73 29.77
N PRO A 706 -1.67 40.86 30.02
CA PRO A 706 -3.10 40.86 30.32
C PRO A 706 -3.91 40.34 29.13
N ASN A 707 -5.04 39.68 29.39
CA ASN A 707 -5.99 39.20 28.36
C ASN A 707 -5.44 38.18 27.34
N THR A 708 -4.49 37.34 27.75
CA THR A 708 -3.85 36.35 26.86
C THR A 708 -4.17 34.88 27.19
N GLU A 709 -5.14 34.61 28.07
CA GLU A 709 -5.50 33.25 28.55
C GLU A 709 -5.96 32.27 27.46
N GLN A 710 -6.14 32.75 26.23
CA GLN A 710 -6.53 31.95 25.07
C GLN A 710 -5.51 31.99 23.93
N ASP A 711 -4.36 32.62 24.12
CA ASP A 711 -3.26 32.66 23.16
C ASP A 711 -2.33 31.46 23.37
N PHE A 712 -2.23 30.59 22.35
CA PHE A 712 -1.43 29.36 22.43
C PHE A 712 -0.10 29.46 21.68
N TRP A 713 0.12 30.54 20.94
CA TRP A 713 1.34 30.77 20.17
C TRP A 713 1.95 32.13 20.50
N VAL A 714 3.28 32.19 20.54
CA VAL A 714 4.02 33.42 20.77
C VAL A 714 5.34 33.44 19.98
N SER A 715 5.76 34.62 19.51
CA SER A 715 7.05 34.80 18.85
C SER A 715 7.59 36.21 19.03
N PHE A 716 8.90 36.33 19.24
CA PHE A 716 9.59 37.62 19.10
C PHE A 716 9.73 38.04 17.64
N SER A 717 9.78 39.34 17.41
CA SER A 717 10.21 39.90 16.13
C SER A 717 11.72 39.71 15.95
N PRO A 718 12.23 39.54 14.71
CA PRO A 718 13.66 39.42 14.44
C PRO A 718 14.51 40.58 14.98
N ASN A 719 13.97 41.81 15.01
CA ASN A 719 14.63 42.98 15.60
C ASN A 719 14.56 43.05 17.13
N GLY A 720 13.82 42.14 17.78
CA GLY A 720 13.69 42.01 19.23
C GLY A 720 12.88 43.10 19.93
N GLN A 721 12.28 44.02 19.17
CA GLN A 721 11.51 45.13 19.73
C GLN A 721 10.06 44.75 20.06
N TYR A 722 9.54 43.71 19.42
CA TYR A 722 8.12 43.35 19.47
C TYR A 722 7.92 41.87 19.76
N LEU A 723 6.71 41.56 20.22
CA LEU A 723 6.21 40.20 20.41
C LEU A 723 4.84 40.08 19.76
N VAL A 724 4.57 38.96 19.10
CA VAL A 724 3.24 38.62 18.60
C VAL A 724 2.71 37.41 19.37
N SER A 725 1.46 37.47 19.82
CA SER A 725 0.75 36.32 20.39
C SER A 725 -0.62 36.11 19.72
N SER A 726 -1.05 34.85 19.63
CA SER A 726 -2.29 34.49 18.92
C SER A 726 -2.96 33.23 19.50
N GLY A 727 -4.29 33.16 19.45
CA GLY A 727 -5.06 31.95 19.78
C GLY A 727 -6.58 32.07 19.57
N MET A 728 -7.40 31.59 20.52
CA MET A 728 -8.83 31.29 20.28
C MET A 728 -9.73 32.51 20.02
N GLN A 729 -9.36 33.70 20.47
CA GLN A 729 -10.20 34.91 20.43
C GLN A 729 -10.21 35.66 19.08
N GLY A 730 -9.65 35.10 18.01
CA GLY A 730 -9.62 35.76 16.68
C GLY A 730 -8.83 37.08 16.62
N SER A 731 -8.20 37.47 17.72
CA SER A 731 -7.35 38.65 17.84
C SER A 731 -5.90 38.21 17.98
N ILE A 732 -5.02 39.02 17.40
CA ILE A 732 -3.57 38.87 17.54
C ILE A 732 -3.10 40.05 18.37
N HIS A 733 -2.32 39.78 19.41
CA HIS A 733 -1.80 40.84 20.26
C HIS A 733 -0.36 41.13 19.87
N LEU A 734 -0.10 42.40 19.53
CA LEU A 734 1.24 42.92 19.29
C LEU A 734 1.68 43.67 20.55
N TRP A 735 2.77 43.21 21.12
CA TRP A 735 3.33 43.75 22.35
C TRP A 735 4.65 44.44 22.08
N ASN A 736 4.91 45.51 22.82
CA ASN A 736 6.26 46.01 22.95
C ASN A 736 7.09 45.02 23.79
N ARG A 737 8.41 45.07 23.62
CA ARG A 737 9.35 44.26 24.39
C ARG A 737 9.18 44.38 25.91
N ASP A 738 8.70 45.51 26.42
CA ASP A 738 8.44 45.73 27.85
C ASP A 738 7.15 45.03 28.34
N GLY A 739 6.44 44.31 27.47
CA GLY A 739 5.17 43.63 27.76
C GLY A 739 3.99 44.59 27.88
N THR A 740 4.10 45.83 27.40
CA THR A 740 2.93 46.69 27.19
C THR A 740 2.23 46.29 25.88
N LEU A 741 0.90 46.20 25.92
CA LEU A 741 0.13 45.96 24.70
C LEU A 741 0.31 47.19 23.81
N ARG A 742 0.94 47.00 22.66
CA ARG A 742 1.07 48.06 21.66
C ARG A 742 -0.22 48.17 20.87
N GLN A 743 -0.70 47.04 20.38
CA GLN A 743 -1.88 47.00 19.54
C GLN A 743 -2.54 45.63 19.57
N GLN A 744 -3.87 45.63 19.57
CA GLN A 744 -4.67 44.44 19.31
C GLN A 744 -5.08 44.45 17.85
N LEU A 745 -4.55 43.50 17.07
CA LEU A 745 -4.90 43.31 15.67
C LEU A 745 -6.18 42.46 15.64
N VAL A 746 -7.31 43.14 15.63
CA VAL A 746 -8.63 42.52 15.57
C VAL A 746 -9.01 42.32 14.12
N GLY A 747 -9.38 41.10 13.75
CA GLY A 747 -9.94 40.87 12.43
C GLY A 747 -10.36 39.45 12.14
N HIS A 748 -9.66 38.42 12.64
CA HIS A 748 -10.05 37.05 12.35
C HIS A 748 -11.38 36.71 13.03
N GLU A 749 -12.25 35.98 12.32
CA GLU A 749 -13.60 35.61 12.78
C GLU A 749 -13.63 34.25 13.50
N GLY A 750 -12.45 33.72 13.85
CA GLY A 750 -12.27 32.44 14.54
C GLY A 750 -10.83 32.28 15.04
N THR A 751 -10.51 31.13 15.62
CA THR A 751 -9.19 30.87 16.22
C THR A 751 -8.04 31.15 15.24
N VAL A 752 -7.06 31.93 15.69
CA VAL A 752 -5.83 32.20 14.93
C VAL A 752 -4.84 31.08 15.23
N ASN A 753 -4.60 30.22 14.25
CA ASN A 753 -3.75 29.03 14.38
C ASN A 753 -2.26 29.40 14.43
N ARG A 754 -1.84 30.48 13.74
CA ARG A 754 -0.44 30.94 13.74
C ARG A 754 -0.32 32.41 13.32
N ALA A 755 0.62 33.12 13.93
CA ALA A 755 1.07 34.45 13.52
C ALA A 755 2.61 34.51 13.48
N VAL A 756 3.18 35.13 12.44
CA VAL A 756 4.63 35.21 12.21
C VAL A 756 5.04 36.59 11.71
N PHE A 757 6.21 37.07 12.12
CA PHE A 757 6.82 38.29 11.57
C PHE A 757 7.50 38.02 10.22
N SER A 758 7.55 39.04 9.37
CA SER A 758 8.49 39.08 8.23
C SER A 758 9.92 39.19 8.73
N HIS A 759 10.90 38.83 7.89
CA HIS A 759 12.32 38.85 8.27
C HIS A 759 12.78 40.27 8.61
N ASN A 760 12.28 41.27 7.90
CA ASN A 760 12.54 42.68 8.19
C ASN A 760 11.77 43.25 9.40
N SER A 761 10.95 42.44 10.10
CA SER A 761 10.10 42.86 11.23
C SER A 761 9.07 43.96 10.94
N GLN A 762 8.80 44.28 9.67
CA GLN A 762 7.85 45.32 9.28
C GLN A 762 6.43 44.79 9.09
N PHE A 763 6.26 43.50 8.88
CA PHE A 763 4.96 42.89 8.62
C PHE A 763 4.68 41.70 9.55
N VAL A 764 3.40 41.44 9.80
CA VAL A 764 2.92 40.21 10.43
C VAL A 764 1.99 39.50 9.46
N ALA A 765 2.14 38.18 9.33
CA ALA A 765 1.19 37.32 8.63
C ALA A 765 0.50 36.40 9.63
N SER A 766 -0.81 36.26 9.52
CA SER A 766 -1.62 35.41 10.40
C SER A 766 -2.61 34.55 9.64
N VAL A 767 -2.94 33.40 10.22
CA VAL A 767 -3.87 32.42 9.65
C VAL A 767 -4.80 31.84 10.70
N GLY A 768 -6.04 31.54 10.32
CA GLY A 768 -7.04 31.08 11.27
C GLY A 768 -8.09 30.10 10.71
N GLN A 769 -8.99 29.71 11.63
CA GLN A 769 -10.17 28.88 11.38
C GLN A 769 -11.23 29.60 10.55
N ASP A 770 -11.11 30.91 10.36
CA ASP A 770 -11.97 31.71 9.47
C ASP A 770 -11.61 31.58 7.99
N ASN A 771 -10.75 30.62 7.65
CA ASN A 771 -10.25 30.32 6.31
C ASN A 771 -9.45 31.48 5.68
N THR A 772 -9.02 32.49 6.45
CA THR A 772 -8.29 33.63 5.91
C THR A 772 -6.81 33.61 6.26
N VAL A 773 -6.00 34.18 5.36
CA VAL A 773 -4.65 34.67 5.69
C VAL A 773 -4.75 36.19 5.79
N ARG A 774 -4.12 36.82 6.78
CA ARG A 774 -4.14 38.28 6.93
C ARG A 774 -2.72 38.82 7.05
N LEU A 775 -2.50 39.97 6.41
CA LEU A 775 -1.23 40.69 6.44
C LEU A 775 -1.42 42.02 7.16
N TRP A 776 -0.54 42.31 8.09
CA TRP A 776 -0.61 43.47 8.96
C TRP A 776 0.69 44.24 8.90
N ASP A 777 0.60 45.56 8.97
CA ASP A 777 1.76 46.41 9.21
C ASP A 777 2.13 46.35 10.69
N THR A 778 3.40 46.11 11.01
CA THR A 778 3.85 45.95 12.40
C THR A 778 3.90 47.30 13.13
N ASN A 779 4.10 48.41 12.42
CA ASN A 779 4.26 49.72 13.02
C ASN A 779 2.92 50.40 13.29
N THR A 780 2.01 50.36 12.31
CA THR A 780 0.68 50.97 12.40
C THR A 780 -0.38 50.02 12.95
N GLY A 781 -0.12 48.71 12.91
CA GLY A 781 -1.09 47.65 13.21
C GLY A 781 -2.28 47.64 12.26
N GLU A 782 -2.19 48.34 11.13
CA GLU A 782 -3.22 48.34 10.11
C GLU A 782 -3.24 47.00 9.39
N LEU A 783 -4.44 46.52 9.14
CA LEU A 783 -4.69 45.38 8.28
C LEU A 783 -4.42 45.81 6.84
N LEU A 784 -3.30 45.35 6.28
CA LEU A 784 -2.92 45.64 4.90
C LEU A 784 -3.79 44.86 3.94
N HIS A 785 -3.93 43.54 4.17
CA HIS A 785 -4.64 42.64 3.26
C HIS A 785 -5.37 41.52 4.00
N VAL A 786 -6.58 41.21 3.54
CA VAL A 786 -7.32 39.98 3.92
C VAL A 786 -7.40 39.07 2.71
N LEU A 787 -6.77 37.91 2.82
CA LEU A 787 -6.59 36.95 1.75
C LEU A 787 -7.59 35.80 1.95
N ARG A 788 -8.69 35.83 1.20
CA ARG A 788 -9.90 34.99 1.46
C ARG A 788 -10.06 33.79 0.51
N GLU A 789 -9.00 33.38 -0.18
CA GLU A 789 -9.11 32.34 -1.21
C GLU A 789 -9.12 30.91 -0.66
N HIS A 790 -8.73 30.69 0.60
CA HIS A 790 -8.83 29.38 1.24
C HIS A 790 -10.29 29.05 1.57
N GLN A 791 -10.69 27.80 1.31
CA GLN A 791 -12.08 27.31 1.45
C GLN A 791 -12.30 26.52 2.75
N ALA A 792 -11.25 26.33 3.54
CA ALA A 792 -11.27 25.64 4.82
C ALA A 792 -10.14 26.18 5.73
N PRO A 793 -10.08 25.79 7.01
CA PRO A 793 -9.15 26.36 7.98
C PRO A 793 -7.69 26.34 7.54
N VAL A 794 -6.98 27.45 7.77
CA VAL A 794 -5.58 27.60 7.37
C VAL A 794 -4.67 27.33 8.57
N TYR A 795 -3.75 26.38 8.45
CA TYR A 795 -2.95 25.88 9.58
C TYR A 795 -1.54 26.45 9.67
N ARG A 796 -0.98 26.90 8.54
CA ARG A 796 0.41 27.36 8.44
C ARG A 796 0.53 28.54 7.50
N VAL A 797 1.45 29.45 7.85
CA VAL A 797 1.83 30.61 7.05
C VAL A 797 3.32 30.93 7.24
N GLN A 798 4.00 31.36 6.18
CA GLN A 798 5.40 31.75 6.21
C GLN A 798 5.71 32.81 5.15
N PHE A 799 6.58 33.77 5.49
CA PHE A 799 7.17 34.71 4.53
C PHE A 799 8.31 34.05 3.76
N SER A 800 8.46 34.42 2.49
CA SER A 800 9.69 34.11 1.76
C SER A 800 10.90 34.83 2.39
N PRO A 801 12.14 34.32 2.23
CA PRO A 801 13.34 34.94 2.81
C PRO A 801 13.59 36.39 2.36
N ASP A 802 13.05 36.76 1.19
CA ASP A 802 13.12 38.10 0.62
C ASP A 802 11.88 38.97 0.95
N ASP A 803 10.97 38.48 1.79
CA ASP A 803 9.70 39.11 2.18
C ASP A 803 8.79 39.52 0.98
N ARG A 804 9.03 39.01 -0.23
CA ARG A 804 8.21 39.32 -1.42
C ARG A 804 6.91 38.53 -1.47
N PHE A 805 6.90 37.32 -0.94
CA PHE A 805 5.78 36.40 -0.97
C PHE A 805 5.40 35.90 0.41
N VAL A 806 4.15 35.44 0.51
CA VAL A 806 3.62 34.73 1.67
C VAL A 806 3.06 33.41 1.16
N ALA A 807 3.43 32.31 1.81
CA ALA A 807 2.88 30.98 1.50
C ALA A 807 1.92 30.56 2.62
N SER A 808 0.79 29.96 2.25
CA SER A 808 -0.20 29.43 3.19
C SER A 808 -0.65 28.02 2.80
N ALA A 809 -0.95 27.21 3.82
CA ALA A 809 -1.44 25.84 3.66
C ALA A 809 -2.65 25.60 4.57
N GLY A 810 -3.71 25.02 4.01
CA GLY A 810 -5.00 24.85 4.68
C GLY A 810 -5.62 23.46 4.53
N ALA A 811 -6.70 23.23 5.27
CA ALA A 811 -7.50 22.01 5.29
C ALA A 811 -8.32 21.78 4.00
N ASP A 812 -8.26 22.71 3.05
CA ASP A 812 -8.94 22.63 1.75
C ASP A 812 -8.11 21.86 0.71
N ASP A 813 -7.04 21.21 1.16
CA ASP A 813 -6.03 20.49 0.38
C ASP A 813 -5.26 21.39 -0.59
N THR A 814 -5.20 22.71 -0.32
CA THR A 814 -4.53 23.68 -1.18
C THR A 814 -3.33 24.32 -0.50
N ILE A 815 -2.33 24.67 -1.31
CA ILE A 815 -1.26 25.59 -0.95
C ILE A 815 -1.45 26.84 -1.80
N LYS A 816 -1.41 28.00 -1.18
CA LYS A 816 -1.56 29.29 -1.87
C LYS A 816 -0.33 30.15 -1.63
N LEU A 817 0.14 30.79 -2.69
CA LEU A 817 1.24 31.74 -2.68
C LEU A 817 0.69 33.12 -3.02
N TRP A 818 1.05 34.10 -2.20
CA TRP A 818 0.51 35.44 -2.23
C TRP A 818 1.64 36.43 -2.42
N GLN A 819 1.44 37.41 -3.29
CA GLN A 819 2.34 38.52 -3.39
C GLN A 819 2.09 39.45 -2.20
N ARG A 820 3.12 39.71 -1.37
CA ARG A 820 2.96 40.52 -0.16
C ARG A 820 2.56 41.97 -0.49
N ALA A 821 3.11 42.53 -1.57
CA ALA A 821 2.98 43.95 -1.91
C ALA A 821 1.52 44.40 -2.07
N ASP A 822 0.71 43.63 -2.78
CA ASP A 822 -0.67 43.97 -3.11
C ASP A 822 -1.68 42.92 -2.60
N GLY A 823 -1.23 41.92 -1.85
CA GLY A 823 -2.08 40.86 -1.30
C GLY A 823 -2.71 39.98 -2.37
N ARG A 824 -2.27 40.08 -3.63
CA ARG A 824 -2.86 39.27 -4.69
C ARG A 824 -2.43 37.83 -4.53
N LEU A 825 -3.38 36.92 -4.73
CA LEU A 825 -3.09 35.52 -4.96
C LEU A 825 -2.21 35.42 -6.21
N PHE A 826 -0.94 35.11 -6.00
CA PHE A 826 0.03 34.93 -7.08
C PHE A 826 -0.16 33.55 -7.72
N SER A 827 -0.34 32.52 -6.87
CA SER A 827 -0.59 31.15 -7.29
C SER A 827 -1.50 30.45 -6.29
N SER A 828 -2.52 29.76 -6.77
CA SER A 828 -3.26 28.78 -5.97
C SER A 828 -3.02 27.41 -6.57
N PHE A 829 -2.38 26.54 -5.81
CA PHE A 829 -2.10 25.19 -6.23
C PHE A 829 -3.30 24.32 -5.84
N GLU A 830 -4.22 24.15 -6.79
CA GLU A 830 -5.41 23.30 -6.64
C GLU A 830 -5.40 22.21 -7.72
N GLY A 831 -5.50 20.94 -7.30
CA GLY A 831 -5.81 19.80 -8.18
C GLY A 831 -7.32 19.56 -8.31
N HIS A 832 -7.73 18.62 -9.17
CA HIS A 832 -9.11 18.12 -9.13
C HIS A 832 -9.37 17.34 -7.83
N ARG A 833 -10.62 17.25 -7.39
CA ARG A 833 -10.98 16.49 -6.17
C ARG A 833 -11.37 15.04 -6.45
N ASN A 834 -11.60 14.70 -7.72
CA ASN A 834 -12.00 13.37 -8.15
C ASN A 834 -11.42 13.04 -9.55
N GLU A 835 -11.76 11.87 -10.12
CA GLU A 835 -11.17 11.42 -11.39
C GLU A 835 -11.37 12.45 -12.51
N ILE A 836 -10.33 12.65 -13.33
CA ILE A 836 -10.42 13.50 -14.51
C ILE A 836 -10.86 12.63 -15.68
N LEU A 837 -11.94 13.01 -16.35
CA LEU A 837 -12.60 12.19 -17.36
C LEU A 837 -12.25 12.65 -18.78
N SER A 838 -12.01 13.94 -18.99
CA SER A 838 -11.63 14.48 -20.31
C SER A 838 -10.69 15.68 -20.19
N ILE A 839 -9.85 15.84 -21.21
CA ILE A 839 -8.87 16.93 -21.33
C ILE A 839 -8.64 17.31 -22.78
N GLN A 840 -8.55 18.61 -23.08
CA GLN A 840 -8.32 19.11 -24.44
C GLN A 840 -7.63 20.48 -24.45
N PHE A 841 -6.65 20.67 -25.34
CA PHE A 841 -6.10 21.99 -25.65
C PHE A 841 -7.05 22.80 -26.55
N SER A 842 -7.05 24.13 -26.35
CA SER A 842 -7.69 25.07 -27.26
C SER A 842 -7.00 25.04 -28.63
N PRO A 843 -7.71 25.37 -29.73
CA PRO A 843 -7.12 25.41 -31.08
C PRO A 843 -5.94 26.37 -31.22
N ASP A 844 -5.84 27.38 -30.35
CA ASP A 844 -4.72 28.33 -30.29
C ASP A 844 -3.60 27.94 -29.31
N GLY A 845 -3.76 26.83 -28.57
CA GLY A 845 -2.77 26.28 -27.64
C GLY A 845 -2.61 27.04 -26.33
N LYS A 846 -3.33 28.15 -26.14
CA LYS A 846 -3.16 29.05 -24.98
C LYS A 846 -3.91 28.59 -23.74
N THR A 847 -4.92 27.74 -23.91
CA THR A 847 -5.78 27.26 -22.83
C THR A 847 -5.92 25.75 -22.90
N LEU A 848 -5.84 25.09 -21.77
CA LEU A 848 -6.15 23.68 -21.61
C LEU A 848 -7.41 23.57 -20.77
N VAL A 849 -8.34 22.70 -21.15
CA VAL A 849 -9.54 22.43 -20.36
C VAL A 849 -9.46 21.01 -19.83
N SER A 850 -9.69 20.83 -18.53
CA SER A 850 -9.94 19.52 -17.94
C SER A 850 -11.32 19.46 -17.29
N GLY A 851 -11.99 18.32 -17.40
CA GLY A 851 -13.25 18.05 -16.72
C GLY A 851 -13.19 16.81 -15.86
N SER A 852 -13.82 16.87 -14.69
CA SER A 852 -13.71 15.84 -13.67
C SER A 852 -15.06 15.37 -13.16
N ALA A 853 -15.05 14.16 -12.58
CA ALA A 853 -16.12 13.62 -11.76
C ALA A 853 -16.38 14.45 -10.49
N ASP A 854 -15.51 15.40 -10.14
CA ASP A 854 -15.72 16.37 -9.04
C ASP A 854 -16.74 17.47 -9.36
N SER A 855 -17.44 17.35 -10.49
CA SER A 855 -18.42 18.32 -10.97
C SER A 855 -17.82 19.71 -11.24
N SER A 856 -16.53 19.77 -11.60
CA SER A 856 -15.88 20.99 -12.04
C SER A 856 -15.18 20.84 -13.39
N VAL A 857 -15.09 21.96 -14.08
CA VAL A 857 -14.25 22.14 -15.26
C VAL A 857 -13.16 23.13 -14.88
N ARG A 858 -11.92 22.88 -15.28
CA ARG A 858 -10.78 23.76 -15.00
C ARG A 858 -10.16 24.24 -16.30
N LEU A 859 -9.94 25.55 -16.41
CA LEU A 859 -9.14 26.16 -17.47
C LEU A 859 -7.73 26.41 -16.95
N TRP A 860 -6.74 25.85 -17.63
CA TRP A 860 -5.33 26.04 -17.34
C TRP A 860 -4.70 26.88 -18.44
N ARG A 861 -3.87 27.85 -18.08
CA ARG A 861 -3.02 28.56 -19.03
C ARG A 861 -1.59 28.04 -18.87
N PRO A 862 -1.02 27.33 -19.87
CA PRO A 862 0.34 26.82 -19.77
C PRO A 862 1.34 27.92 -19.41
N GLY A 863 2.18 27.70 -18.39
CA GLY A 863 3.15 28.67 -17.90
C GLY A 863 2.61 29.72 -16.90
N ASN A 864 1.31 29.69 -16.60
CA ASN A 864 0.69 30.51 -15.56
C ASN A 864 0.11 29.61 -14.46
N SER A 865 0.34 29.96 -13.20
CA SER A 865 -0.20 29.24 -12.04
C SER A 865 -1.68 29.48 -11.77
N ALA A 866 -2.32 30.40 -12.49
CA ALA A 866 -3.74 30.69 -12.34
C ALA A 866 -4.62 29.66 -13.08
N VAL A 867 -5.49 28.99 -12.33
CA VAL A 867 -6.49 28.02 -12.83
C VAL A 867 -7.87 28.64 -12.66
N ILE A 868 -8.69 28.65 -13.71
CA ILE A 868 -10.08 29.11 -13.61
C ILE A 868 -10.97 27.89 -13.38
N LYS A 869 -11.61 27.83 -12.21
CA LYS A 869 -12.58 26.78 -11.88
C LYS A 869 -13.98 27.20 -12.33
N LEU A 870 -14.60 26.34 -13.12
CA LEU A 870 -15.94 26.50 -13.66
C LEU A 870 -16.87 25.45 -13.03
N PRO A 871 -17.96 25.88 -12.38
CA PRO A 871 -18.87 24.94 -11.71
C PRO A 871 -19.70 24.15 -12.74
N HIS A 872 -19.81 22.85 -12.53
CA HIS A 872 -20.76 21.99 -13.21
C HIS A 872 -21.74 21.40 -12.17
N GLN A 873 -23.00 21.13 -12.53
CA GLN A 873 -23.99 20.61 -11.57
C GLN A 873 -23.76 19.14 -11.20
N ASN A 874 -23.02 18.41 -12.04
CA ASN A 874 -22.77 16.97 -11.95
C ASN A 874 -21.43 16.64 -12.64
N ALA A 875 -20.97 15.39 -12.54
CA ALA A 875 -19.78 14.90 -13.24
C ALA A 875 -19.76 15.29 -14.72
N MET A 876 -18.59 15.72 -15.19
CA MET A 876 -18.34 16.14 -16.57
C MET A 876 -17.73 14.99 -17.36
N TYR A 877 -18.27 14.70 -18.55
CA TYR A 877 -17.87 13.54 -19.35
C TYR A 877 -17.04 13.88 -20.58
N ASP A 878 -17.32 15.00 -21.26
CA ASP A 878 -16.62 15.38 -22.50
C ASP A 878 -16.52 16.90 -22.69
N VAL A 879 -15.53 17.32 -23.49
CA VAL A 879 -15.25 18.72 -23.84
C VAL A 879 -15.05 18.88 -25.34
N SER A 880 -15.56 19.98 -25.89
CA SER A 880 -15.32 20.36 -27.29
C SER A 880 -15.11 21.87 -27.40
N PHE A 881 -14.04 22.28 -28.07
CA PHE A 881 -13.81 23.67 -28.44
C PHE A 881 -14.52 24.05 -29.75
N ASP A 882 -14.94 25.31 -29.85
CA ASP A 882 -15.22 25.96 -31.13
C ASP A 882 -13.90 26.12 -31.92
N ALA A 883 -13.92 25.83 -33.22
CA ALA A 883 -12.72 25.87 -34.07
C ALA A 883 -12.05 27.26 -34.11
N LYS A 884 -12.79 28.34 -33.84
CA LYS A 884 -12.29 29.71 -33.77
C LYS A 884 -11.95 30.17 -32.33
N ASN A 885 -11.97 29.24 -31.37
CA ASN A 885 -11.75 29.48 -29.94
C ASN A 885 -12.69 30.54 -29.34
N ARG A 886 -13.93 30.68 -29.85
CA ARG A 886 -14.90 31.66 -29.32
C ARG A 886 -15.58 31.20 -28.04
N PHE A 887 -15.77 29.89 -27.90
CA PHE A 887 -16.41 29.28 -26.75
C PHE A 887 -16.01 27.81 -26.60
N ILE A 888 -16.33 27.25 -25.44
CA ILE A 888 -16.06 25.89 -25.00
C ILE A 888 -17.39 25.24 -24.64
N ALA A 889 -17.68 24.07 -25.21
CA ALA A 889 -18.82 23.25 -24.81
C ALA A 889 -18.35 22.13 -23.88
N THR A 890 -19.07 21.91 -22.78
CA THR A 890 -18.77 20.85 -21.79
C THR A 890 -20.03 20.05 -21.50
N SER A 891 -19.95 18.73 -21.48
CA SER A 891 -21.10 17.85 -21.25
C SER A 891 -21.10 17.25 -19.84
N GLY A 892 -22.26 17.11 -19.23
CA GLY A 892 -22.41 16.39 -17.95
C GLY A 892 -23.71 15.60 -17.84
N TRP A 893 -24.18 15.40 -16.60
CA TRP A 893 -25.43 14.67 -16.37
C TRP A 893 -26.64 15.49 -16.84
N GLN A 894 -27.17 15.15 -18.02
CA GLN A 894 -28.30 15.78 -18.71
C GLN A 894 -28.08 17.22 -19.22
N SER A 895 -26.95 17.88 -18.96
CA SER A 895 -26.71 19.27 -19.36
C SER A 895 -25.51 19.41 -20.30
N ILE A 896 -25.55 20.43 -21.15
CA ILE A 896 -24.39 20.89 -21.94
C ILE A 896 -24.21 22.37 -21.62
N ASN A 897 -23.04 22.74 -21.09
CA ASN A 897 -22.72 24.11 -20.73
C ASN A 897 -21.77 24.73 -21.75
N PHE A 898 -21.94 26.03 -21.99
CA PHE A 898 -21.11 26.83 -22.87
C PHE A 898 -20.39 27.90 -22.08
N TRP A 899 -19.10 28.02 -22.32
CA TRP A 899 -18.19 28.91 -21.60
C TRP A 899 -17.42 29.76 -22.61
N SER A 900 -17.19 31.02 -22.31
CA SER A 900 -16.17 31.80 -23.02
C SER A 900 -14.77 31.39 -22.56
N PRO A 901 -13.71 31.67 -23.36
CA PRO A 901 -12.33 31.31 -23.02
C PRO A 901 -11.79 31.96 -21.73
N ASP A 902 -12.43 33.04 -21.26
CA ASP A 902 -12.13 33.69 -19.98
C ASP A 902 -12.82 33.02 -18.78
N GLY A 903 -13.66 32.01 -19.00
CA GLY A 903 -14.37 31.26 -17.97
C GLY A 903 -15.79 31.76 -17.67
N THR A 904 -16.31 32.74 -18.40
CA THR A 904 -17.71 33.18 -18.19
C THR A 904 -18.69 32.15 -18.78
N ARG A 905 -19.73 31.76 -18.05
CA ARG A 905 -20.81 30.90 -18.60
C ARG A 905 -21.64 31.75 -19.56
N ILE A 906 -21.59 31.42 -20.86
CA ILE A 906 -22.29 32.16 -21.92
C ILE A 906 -23.59 31.48 -22.36
N GLY A 907 -23.87 30.26 -21.86
CA GLY A 907 -25.07 29.53 -22.21
C GLY A 907 -25.15 28.14 -21.62
N ALA A 908 -26.34 27.54 -21.68
CA ALA A 908 -26.54 26.14 -21.33
C ALA A 908 -27.74 25.53 -22.04
N ILE A 909 -27.66 24.21 -22.27
CA ILE A 909 -28.76 23.37 -22.69
C ILE A 909 -29.11 22.47 -21.52
N GLU A 910 -30.20 22.81 -20.82
CA GLU A 910 -30.75 22.01 -19.74
C GLU A 910 -31.58 20.85 -20.31
N LYS A 911 -31.49 19.66 -19.71
CA LYS A 911 -32.18 18.43 -20.17
C LYS A 911 -31.84 18.03 -21.61
N ALA A 912 -30.59 18.21 -22.02
CA ALA A 912 -30.05 17.73 -23.30
C ALA A 912 -30.42 16.26 -23.54
N HIS A 913 -30.23 15.38 -22.55
CA HIS A 913 -30.73 14.00 -22.58
C HIS A 913 -31.41 13.65 -21.25
N ALA A 914 -32.74 13.70 -21.22
CA ALA A 914 -33.52 13.42 -20.00
C ALA A 914 -33.22 12.02 -19.44
N GLY A 915 -32.77 11.95 -18.19
CA GLY A 915 -32.49 10.70 -17.48
C GLY A 915 -31.12 10.07 -17.75
N SER A 916 -30.27 10.63 -18.61
CA SER A 916 -29.00 9.98 -18.99
C SER A 916 -27.82 10.97 -19.11
N PRO A 917 -26.57 10.54 -18.82
CA PRO A 917 -25.39 11.35 -19.07
C PRO A 917 -25.18 11.61 -20.56
N VAL A 918 -24.65 12.79 -20.88
CA VAL A 918 -24.19 13.16 -22.23
C VAL A 918 -22.72 12.78 -22.32
N THR A 919 -22.44 11.61 -22.88
CA THR A 919 -21.11 10.98 -22.87
C THR A 919 -20.19 11.45 -23.98
N SER A 920 -20.75 12.02 -25.06
CA SER A 920 -19.94 12.55 -26.17
C SER A 920 -20.62 13.74 -26.84
N ILE A 921 -19.84 14.76 -27.16
CA ILE A 921 -20.28 15.96 -27.88
C ILE A 921 -19.32 16.30 -29.02
N SER A 922 -19.83 16.90 -30.09
CA SER A 922 -19.01 17.36 -31.21
C SER A 922 -19.59 18.64 -31.78
N LEU A 923 -18.76 19.69 -31.90
CA LEU A 923 -19.12 20.94 -32.56
C LEU A 923 -18.82 20.89 -34.06
N ASP A 924 -19.66 21.55 -34.86
CA ASP A 924 -19.31 21.75 -36.27
C ASP A 924 -18.19 22.79 -36.42
N PRO A 925 -17.43 22.76 -37.54
CA PRO A 925 -16.33 23.70 -37.77
C PRO A 925 -16.72 25.19 -37.73
N GLN A 926 -18.01 25.52 -37.88
CA GLN A 926 -18.50 26.90 -37.82
C GLN A 926 -19.02 27.31 -36.43
N GLY A 927 -19.13 26.38 -35.48
CA GLY A 927 -19.67 26.62 -34.14
C GLY A 927 -21.16 27.01 -34.10
N LYS A 928 -21.92 26.61 -35.12
CA LYS A 928 -23.37 26.85 -35.26
C LYS A 928 -24.20 25.62 -34.91
N LEU A 929 -23.62 24.44 -35.01
CA LEU A 929 -24.27 23.18 -34.74
C LEU A 929 -23.47 22.40 -33.69
N LEU A 930 -24.17 21.70 -32.80
CA LEU A 930 -23.59 20.77 -31.85
C LEU A 930 -24.30 19.42 -31.93
N ALA A 931 -23.55 18.34 -32.12
CA ALA A 931 -24.04 16.99 -32.03
C ALA A 931 -23.75 16.46 -30.62
N SER A 932 -24.71 15.72 -30.05
CA SER A 932 -24.62 15.17 -28.70
C SER A 932 -25.17 13.75 -28.65
N ALA A 933 -24.51 12.92 -27.86
CA ALA A 933 -24.80 11.51 -27.67
C ALA A 933 -24.71 11.12 -26.18
N GLY A 934 -25.42 10.07 -25.79
CA GLY A 934 -25.48 9.63 -24.41
C GLY A 934 -26.12 8.26 -24.24
N ASN A 935 -26.22 7.81 -22.98
CA ASN A 935 -26.72 6.48 -22.60
C ASN A 935 -28.24 6.32 -22.72
N SER A 936 -28.94 7.29 -23.31
CA SER A 936 -30.37 7.18 -23.63
C SER A 936 -30.62 6.48 -24.98
N GLY A 937 -29.56 6.13 -25.72
CA GLY A 937 -29.62 5.62 -27.09
C GLY A 937 -30.17 6.62 -28.12
N ARG A 938 -30.25 7.90 -27.75
CA ARG A 938 -30.78 8.98 -28.60
C ARG A 938 -29.65 9.96 -28.87
N ALA A 939 -29.29 10.18 -30.13
CA ALA A 939 -28.41 11.27 -30.53
C ALA A 939 -29.25 12.51 -30.91
N LYS A 940 -28.72 13.71 -30.65
CA LYS A 940 -29.38 14.99 -30.95
C LYS A 940 -28.42 15.95 -31.65
N LEU A 941 -28.98 16.70 -32.59
CA LEU A 941 -28.33 17.81 -33.25
C LEU A 941 -28.96 19.12 -32.75
N TRP A 942 -28.13 20.04 -32.31
CA TRP A 942 -28.54 21.32 -31.75
C TRP A 942 -28.10 22.44 -32.68
N THR A 943 -29.06 23.28 -33.08
CA THR A 943 -28.75 24.55 -33.74
C THR A 943 -28.58 25.61 -32.66
N LEU A 944 -27.38 26.19 -32.61
CA LEU A 944 -26.98 27.19 -31.63
C LEU A 944 -27.20 28.58 -32.20
N ILE A 945 -28.09 29.35 -31.58
CA ILE A 945 -28.38 30.73 -31.93
C ILE A 945 -27.77 31.61 -30.85
N TRP A 946 -26.81 32.43 -31.27
CA TRP A 946 -26.06 33.35 -30.43
C TRP A 946 -26.60 34.77 -30.61
N ASN A 947 -26.76 35.51 -29.51
CA ASN A 947 -27.13 36.92 -29.58
C ASN A 947 -25.91 37.79 -29.99
N SER A 948 -26.15 39.09 -30.21
CA SER A 948 -25.10 40.06 -30.55
C SER A 948 -24.00 40.20 -29.48
N SER A 949 -24.29 39.86 -28.22
CA SER A 949 -23.32 39.85 -27.12
C SER A 949 -22.51 38.55 -27.01
N GLY A 950 -22.72 37.57 -27.89
CA GLY A 950 -22.01 36.29 -27.88
C GLY A 950 -22.51 35.27 -26.85
N SER A 951 -23.66 35.50 -26.22
CA SER A 951 -24.33 34.54 -25.34
C SER A 951 -25.34 33.68 -26.11
N LEU A 952 -25.56 32.45 -25.65
CA LEU A 952 -26.52 31.52 -26.25
C LEU A 952 -27.94 32.02 -25.99
N GLU A 953 -28.59 32.52 -27.03
CA GLU A 953 -29.97 33.01 -26.94
C GLU A 953 -30.96 31.84 -26.98
N LYS A 954 -30.71 30.89 -27.88
CA LYS A 954 -31.61 29.76 -28.10
C LYS A 954 -30.83 28.58 -28.67
N ALA A 955 -31.13 27.39 -28.18
CA ALA A 955 -30.70 26.14 -28.78
C ALA A 955 -31.93 25.33 -29.19
N THR A 956 -32.05 25.01 -30.49
CA THR A 956 -33.14 24.17 -30.99
C THR A 956 -32.62 22.78 -31.32
N ALA A 957 -33.28 21.75 -30.79
CA ALA A 957 -32.88 20.37 -31.00
C ALA A 957 -33.65 19.73 -32.16
N VAL A 958 -32.93 19.08 -33.06
CA VAL A 958 -33.46 18.07 -33.97
C VAL A 958 -32.95 16.71 -33.52
N ARG A 959 -33.86 15.75 -33.39
CA ARG A 959 -33.48 14.38 -33.05
C ARG A 959 -32.82 13.72 -34.26
N LEU A 960 -31.63 13.16 -34.08
CA LEU A 960 -30.99 12.34 -35.09
C LEU A 960 -31.69 10.97 -35.13
N GLY A 961 -32.70 10.87 -36.01
CA GLY A 961 -33.51 9.67 -36.24
C GLY A 961 -34.73 9.50 -35.32
N GLY A 962 -35.83 8.97 -35.86
CA GLY A 962 -37.04 8.61 -35.10
C GLY A 962 -36.93 7.27 -34.36
N LEU A 963 -38.02 6.83 -33.71
CA LEU A 963 -38.08 5.54 -32.97
C LEU A 963 -37.64 4.30 -33.80
N ARG A 964 -37.80 4.35 -35.13
CA ARG A 964 -37.42 3.26 -36.03
C ARG A 964 -36.01 3.40 -36.64
N ASN A 965 -35.48 4.63 -36.73
CA ASN A 965 -34.28 4.94 -37.53
C ASN A 965 -33.07 5.43 -36.69
N GLY A 966 -33.27 5.74 -35.40
CA GLY A 966 -32.20 6.05 -34.45
C GLY A 966 -31.43 4.80 -33.97
N HIS A 967 -30.46 5.00 -33.07
CA HIS A 967 -29.77 3.88 -32.40
C HIS A 967 -30.70 3.16 -31.42
N ARG A 968 -30.50 1.86 -31.25
CA ARG A 968 -31.27 0.99 -30.34
C ARG A 968 -30.56 0.72 -29.00
N GLY A 969 -29.29 1.11 -28.89
CA GLY A 969 -28.46 1.01 -27.68
C GLY A 969 -27.70 2.30 -27.44
N ASN A 970 -26.80 2.34 -26.45
CA ASN A 970 -26.04 3.54 -26.12
C ASN A 970 -25.22 4.02 -27.32
N VAL A 971 -25.18 5.34 -27.52
CA VAL A 971 -24.33 5.95 -28.55
C VAL A 971 -22.99 6.26 -27.90
N THR A 972 -21.95 5.55 -28.34
CA THR A 972 -20.61 5.55 -27.71
C THR A 972 -19.70 6.62 -28.27
N SER A 973 -19.91 7.03 -29.53
CA SER A 973 -19.09 8.02 -30.23
C SER A 973 -19.92 8.78 -31.25
N ILE A 974 -19.72 10.10 -31.33
CA ILE A 974 -20.33 10.98 -32.34
C ILE A 974 -19.33 12.02 -32.83
N SER A 975 -19.29 12.30 -34.13
CA SER A 975 -18.37 13.29 -34.70
C SER A 975 -18.95 13.96 -35.94
N PHE A 976 -18.71 15.27 -36.08
CA PHE A 976 -18.83 15.93 -37.37
C PHE A 976 -17.71 15.51 -38.33
N SER A 977 -17.99 15.59 -39.63
CA SER A 977 -16.97 15.54 -40.67
C SER A 977 -16.12 16.82 -40.66
N PRO A 978 -14.86 16.77 -41.12
CA PRO A 978 -13.97 17.93 -41.19
C PRO A 978 -14.55 19.12 -41.96
N ASP A 979 -15.36 18.85 -42.99
CA ASP A 979 -16.06 19.88 -43.79
C ASP A 979 -17.38 20.36 -43.14
N GLY A 980 -17.82 19.71 -42.06
CA GLY A 980 -19.06 20.01 -41.34
C GLY A 980 -20.34 19.66 -42.09
N ASN A 981 -20.28 18.90 -43.19
CA ASN A 981 -21.46 18.56 -43.99
C ASN A 981 -22.17 17.29 -43.51
N GLN A 982 -21.52 16.48 -42.69
CA GLN A 982 -22.04 15.20 -42.21
C GLN A 982 -21.71 14.97 -40.74
N ILE A 983 -22.47 14.05 -40.15
CA ILE A 983 -22.28 13.57 -38.79
C ILE A 983 -22.21 12.05 -38.85
N VAL A 984 -21.30 11.45 -38.11
CA VAL A 984 -21.26 10.01 -37.90
C VAL A 984 -21.52 9.71 -36.42
N SER A 985 -22.35 8.70 -36.16
CA SER A 985 -22.57 8.19 -34.80
C SER A 985 -22.43 6.67 -34.78
N ALA A 986 -21.91 6.14 -33.69
CA ALA A 986 -21.74 4.71 -33.45
C ALA A 986 -22.31 4.32 -32.09
N GLY A 987 -22.78 3.07 -31.96
CA GLY A 987 -23.39 2.62 -30.72
C GLY A 987 -23.23 1.13 -30.42
N GLU A 988 -23.70 0.76 -29.22
CA GLU A 988 -23.76 -0.61 -28.72
C GLU A 988 -24.71 -1.51 -29.53
N ASP A 989 -25.58 -0.90 -30.36
CA ASP A 989 -26.44 -1.62 -31.29
C ASP A 989 -25.71 -2.18 -32.53
N MET A 990 -24.37 -2.10 -32.54
CA MET A 990 -23.48 -2.62 -33.58
C MET A 990 -23.64 -1.90 -34.93
N THR A 991 -24.26 -0.72 -34.95
CA THR A 991 -24.45 0.07 -36.18
C THR A 991 -23.66 1.37 -36.15
N VAL A 992 -23.19 1.78 -37.34
CA VAL A 992 -22.76 3.15 -37.59
C VAL A 992 -23.87 3.86 -38.35
N LYS A 993 -24.19 5.09 -37.99
CA LYS A 993 -25.20 5.90 -38.69
C LYS A 993 -24.55 7.17 -39.22
N LEU A 994 -24.78 7.41 -40.51
CA LEU A 994 -24.33 8.61 -41.20
C LEU A 994 -25.52 9.54 -41.39
N TRP A 995 -25.35 10.78 -40.96
CA TRP A 995 -26.36 11.82 -40.98
C TRP A 995 -25.87 12.98 -41.82
N GLN A 996 -26.80 13.63 -42.50
CA GLN A 996 -26.55 14.89 -43.16
C GLN A 996 -26.55 16.02 -42.12
N ARG A 997 -25.96 17.17 -42.47
CA ARG A 997 -25.90 18.37 -41.63
C ARG A 997 -27.27 18.85 -41.11
N ASP A 998 -28.37 18.51 -41.77
CA ASP A 998 -29.75 18.82 -41.36
C ASP A 998 -30.35 17.81 -40.36
N GLY A 999 -29.60 16.77 -40.01
CA GLY A 999 -30.00 15.70 -39.10
C GLY A 999 -30.78 14.55 -39.76
N LYS A 1000 -30.93 14.57 -41.10
CA LYS A 1000 -31.55 13.46 -41.84
C LYS A 1000 -30.61 12.27 -41.89
N LEU A 1001 -31.14 11.09 -41.59
CA LEU A 1001 -30.39 9.83 -41.74
C LEU A 1001 -30.10 9.62 -43.23
N MET A 1002 -28.82 9.58 -43.57
CA MET A 1002 -28.37 9.22 -44.91
C MET A 1002 -28.36 7.70 -45.06
N ARG A 1003 -27.63 7.02 -44.15
CA ARG A 1003 -27.49 5.56 -44.16
C ARG A 1003 -27.26 4.98 -42.77
N THR A 1004 -27.69 3.74 -42.58
CA THR A 1004 -27.27 2.88 -41.47
C THR A 1004 -26.30 1.85 -42.02
N LEU A 1005 -25.07 1.89 -41.54
CA LEU A 1005 -24.00 0.96 -41.91
C LEU A 1005 -24.06 -0.22 -40.95
N GLN A 1006 -24.28 -1.40 -41.51
CA GLN A 1006 -24.33 -2.67 -40.78
C GLN A 1006 -23.16 -3.53 -41.26
N GLY A 1007 -22.42 -4.11 -40.33
CA GLY A 1007 -21.25 -4.93 -40.63
C GLY A 1007 -20.48 -5.36 -39.39
N HIS A 1008 -20.53 -4.56 -38.33
CA HIS A 1008 -20.01 -4.97 -37.04
C HIS A 1008 -20.89 -6.04 -36.39
N ARG A 1009 -20.23 -7.02 -35.77
CA ARG A 1009 -20.84 -8.06 -34.94
C ARG A 1009 -20.67 -7.77 -33.45
N GLY A 1010 -19.94 -6.70 -33.11
CA GLY A 1010 -19.62 -6.25 -31.76
C GLY A 1010 -20.06 -4.81 -31.49
N ALA A 1011 -20.17 -4.45 -30.21
CA ALA A 1011 -20.44 -3.07 -29.82
C ALA A 1011 -19.32 -2.15 -30.31
N ILE A 1012 -19.67 -1.05 -30.96
CA ILE A 1012 -18.71 -0.12 -31.56
C ILE A 1012 -18.21 0.83 -30.47
N SER A 1013 -16.90 0.94 -30.31
CA SER A 1013 -16.27 1.79 -29.29
C SER A 1013 -15.89 3.17 -29.81
N SER A 1014 -15.50 3.25 -31.09
CA SER A 1014 -14.99 4.49 -31.67
C SER A 1014 -15.23 4.54 -33.19
N VAL A 1015 -15.48 5.74 -33.71
CA VAL A 1015 -15.68 6.02 -35.14
C VAL A 1015 -15.09 7.38 -35.49
N GLY A 1016 -14.54 7.54 -36.70
CA GLY A 1016 -13.92 8.80 -37.12
C GLY A 1016 -13.78 8.92 -38.64
N PHE A 1017 -13.84 10.14 -39.13
CA PHE A 1017 -13.57 10.48 -40.53
C PHE A 1017 -12.08 10.58 -40.79
N ASN A 1018 -11.66 10.27 -42.02
CA ASN A 1018 -10.34 10.64 -42.48
C ASN A 1018 -10.26 12.18 -42.62
N PRO A 1019 -9.27 12.85 -42.01
CA PRO A 1019 -9.17 14.31 -41.99
C PRO A 1019 -9.05 14.97 -43.37
N THR A 1020 -8.33 14.32 -44.29
CA THR A 1020 -8.04 14.84 -45.64
C THR A 1020 -8.98 14.32 -46.72
N ALA A 1021 -9.62 13.18 -46.45
CA ALA A 1021 -10.49 12.48 -47.39
C ALA A 1021 -11.80 12.14 -46.67
N PRO A 1022 -12.65 13.13 -46.37
CA PRO A 1022 -13.86 12.95 -45.55
C PRO A 1022 -14.88 11.99 -46.17
N GLN A 1023 -14.67 11.59 -47.43
CA GLN A 1023 -15.41 10.50 -48.06
C GLN A 1023 -15.12 9.13 -47.44
N TYR A 1024 -14.10 8.98 -46.60
CA TYR A 1024 -13.76 7.72 -45.94
C TYR A 1024 -13.86 7.87 -44.42
N LEU A 1025 -14.39 6.84 -43.76
CA LEU A 1025 -14.48 6.78 -42.29
C LEU A 1025 -14.14 5.38 -41.79
N VAL A 1026 -13.65 5.30 -40.57
CA VAL A 1026 -13.28 4.04 -39.92
C VAL A 1026 -14.06 3.86 -38.63
N SER A 1027 -14.49 2.64 -38.37
CA SER A 1027 -15.12 2.23 -37.11
C SER A 1027 -14.44 1.01 -36.50
N ALA A 1028 -14.37 0.99 -35.17
CA ALA A 1028 -13.72 -0.06 -34.39
C ALA A 1028 -14.69 -0.65 -33.36
N SER A 1029 -14.73 -1.98 -33.24
CA SER A 1029 -15.59 -2.69 -32.29
C SER A 1029 -14.82 -3.40 -31.17
N ARG A 1030 -15.51 -3.56 -30.04
CA ARG A 1030 -15.09 -4.41 -28.92
C ARG A 1030 -15.42 -5.86 -29.19
N ARG A 1031 -14.67 -6.75 -28.55
CA ARG A 1031 -14.89 -8.19 -28.59
C ARG A 1031 -16.13 -8.56 -27.78
N ILE A 1032 -16.95 -9.49 -28.29
CA ILE A 1032 -18.07 -10.07 -27.54
C ILE A 1032 -17.60 -11.32 -26.77
N SER A 1033 -18.07 -11.48 -25.53
CA SER A 1033 -17.68 -12.57 -24.64
C SER A 1033 -18.25 -13.95 -25.03
N THR A 1034 -17.52 -14.98 -24.58
CA THR A 1034 -17.75 -16.45 -24.58
C THR A 1034 -17.91 -17.22 -25.90
N ALA A 1035 -18.42 -16.66 -27.01
CA ALA A 1035 -18.54 -17.40 -28.28
C ALA A 1035 -17.56 -16.95 -29.41
N LYS A 1036 -16.94 -15.76 -29.25
CA LYS A 1036 -16.00 -14.98 -30.11
C LYS A 1036 -16.44 -14.65 -31.56
N PRO A 1037 -16.47 -13.35 -31.89
CA PRO A 1037 -15.67 -12.76 -32.97
C PRO A 1037 -14.49 -11.97 -32.38
N ASN A 1038 -13.47 -11.68 -33.17
CA ASN A 1038 -12.38 -10.77 -32.81
C ASN A 1038 -12.89 -9.32 -32.72
N GLY A 1039 -12.07 -8.39 -32.25
CA GLY A 1039 -12.29 -6.97 -32.54
C GLY A 1039 -12.31 -6.74 -34.05
N GLU A 1040 -13.14 -5.82 -34.51
CA GLU A 1040 -13.32 -5.59 -35.95
C GLU A 1040 -13.02 -4.13 -36.26
N LEU A 1041 -12.24 -3.93 -37.31
CA LEU A 1041 -11.92 -2.62 -37.85
C LEU A 1041 -12.46 -2.58 -39.28
N ILE A 1042 -13.35 -1.63 -39.55
CA ILE A 1042 -14.00 -1.52 -40.85
C ILE A 1042 -13.75 -0.13 -41.44
N LEU A 1043 -13.29 -0.11 -42.70
CA LEU A 1043 -13.16 1.09 -43.51
C LEU A 1043 -14.40 1.21 -44.41
N TRP A 1044 -15.07 2.35 -44.32
CA TRP A 1044 -16.27 2.64 -45.09
C TRP A 1044 -16.04 3.82 -46.03
N ASN A 1045 -16.79 3.82 -47.12
CA ASN A 1045 -17.01 5.00 -47.93
C ASN A 1045 -18.21 5.81 -47.39
N GLN A 1046 -18.33 7.05 -47.82
CA GLN A 1046 -19.40 7.98 -47.48
C GLN A 1046 -20.77 7.53 -47.98
N ASP A 1047 -20.78 6.76 -49.07
CA ASP A 1047 -21.98 6.08 -49.56
C ASP A 1047 -22.31 4.82 -48.75
N GLY A 1048 -21.58 4.54 -47.67
CA GLY A 1048 -21.82 3.40 -46.78
C GLY A 1048 -21.40 2.05 -47.32
N THR A 1049 -20.69 2.01 -48.45
CA THR A 1049 -20.06 0.79 -48.92
C THR A 1049 -18.92 0.38 -47.99
N LEU A 1050 -18.84 -0.91 -47.67
CA LEU A 1050 -17.71 -1.50 -46.96
C LEU A 1050 -16.55 -1.59 -47.95
N LEU A 1051 -15.46 -0.89 -47.66
CA LEU A 1051 -14.27 -0.84 -48.51
C LEU A 1051 -13.21 -1.83 -48.06
N ASP A 1052 -13.03 -1.99 -46.76
CA ASP A 1052 -12.06 -2.92 -46.16
C ASP A 1052 -12.57 -3.42 -44.80
N TYR A 1053 -12.23 -4.66 -44.46
CA TYR A 1053 -12.62 -5.32 -43.22
C TYR A 1053 -11.43 -6.06 -42.63
N GLN A 1054 -11.10 -5.76 -41.37
CA GLN A 1054 -9.96 -6.33 -40.66
C GLN A 1054 -10.41 -6.91 -39.32
N GLU A 1055 -10.21 -8.21 -39.13
CA GLU A 1055 -10.39 -8.93 -37.86
C GLU A 1055 -9.06 -9.45 -37.28
N GLN A 1056 -7.97 -9.23 -38.02
CA GLN A 1056 -6.63 -9.66 -37.70
C GLN A 1056 -5.62 -8.57 -38.06
N PHE A 1057 -4.55 -8.48 -37.29
CA PHE A 1057 -3.38 -7.66 -37.57
C PHE A 1057 -2.18 -8.59 -37.72
N GLN A 1058 -1.59 -8.65 -38.92
CA GLN A 1058 -0.44 -9.54 -39.22
C GLN A 1058 -0.67 -11.01 -38.77
N GLY A 1059 -1.87 -11.53 -38.98
CA GLY A 1059 -2.26 -12.90 -38.60
C GLY A 1059 -2.64 -13.09 -37.13
N GLN A 1060 -2.51 -12.07 -36.29
CA GLN A 1060 -2.99 -12.09 -34.90
C GLN A 1060 -4.40 -11.52 -34.80
N ARG A 1061 -5.25 -12.14 -33.97
CA ARG A 1061 -6.65 -11.72 -33.80
C ARG A 1061 -6.72 -10.39 -33.06
N LEU A 1062 -7.48 -9.44 -33.59
CA LEU A 1062 -7.78 -8.18 -32.91
C LEU A 1062 -8.63 -8.43 -31.66
N GLY A 1063 -8.40 -7.64 -30.63
CA GLY A 1063 -9.02 -7.77 -29.32
C GLY A 1063 -10.12 -6.76 -29.03
N ASP A 1064 -9.97 -6.01 -27.95
CA ASP A 1064 -10.91 -5.00 -27.51
C ASP A 1064 -10.45 -3.63 -27.99
N LEU A 1065 -10.90 -3.22 -29.18
CA LEU A 1065 -10.49 -1.94 -29.74
C LEU A 1065 -11.15 -0.80 -28.95
N SER A 1066 -10.36 0.08 -28.33
CA SER A 1066 -10.87 1.09 -27.39
C SER A 1066 -10.90 2.51 -27.96
N SER A 1067 -9.94 2.86 -28.81
CA SER A 1067 -9.76 4.21 -29.36
C SER A 1067 -9.09 4.16 -30.73
N ILE A 1068 -9.55 5.01 -31.65
CA ILE A 1068 -8.89 5.24 -32.96
C ILE A 1068 -8.44 6.69 -33.11
N SER A 1069 -7.35 6.92 -33.85
CA SER A 1069 -6.86 8.25 -34.20
C SER A 1069 -6.21 8.23 -35.58
N PHE A 1070 -6.63 9.13 -36.46
CA PHE A 1070 -5.97 9.35 -37.76
C PHE A 1070 -4.80 10.31 -37.59
N SER A 1071 -3.75 10.13 -38.38
CA SER A 1071 -2.76 11.17 -38.58
C SER A 1071 -3.40 12.39 -39.28
N PRO A 1072 -2.87 13.61 -39.06
CA PRO A 1072 -3.40 14.82 -39.69
C PRO A 1072 -3.45 14.77 -41.22
N ASP A 1073 -2.51 14.06 -41.85
CA ASP A 1073 -2.46 13.83 -43.30
C ASP A 1073 -3.38 12.68 -43.78
N GLY A 1074 -4.09 12.00 -42.87
CA GLY A 1074 -5.02 10.93 -43.17
C GLY A 1074 -4.38 9.62 -43.66
N ARG A 1075 -3.05 9.51 -43.68
CA ARG A 1075 -2.33 8.34 -44.24
C ARG A 1075 -2.05 7.24 -43.23
N LEU A 1076 -2.05 7.56 -41.95
CA LEU A 1076 -1.86 6.61 -40.87
C LEU A 1076 -3.10 6.57 -39.98
N LEU A 1077 -3.40 5.38 -39.47
CA LEU A 1077 -4.45 5.14 -38.51
C LEU A 1077 -3.85 4.36 -37.33
N ALA A 1078 -3.97 4.94 -36.14
CA ALA A 1078 -3.64 4.28 -34.89
C ALA A 1078 -4.90 3.70 -34.24
N VAL A 1079 -4.82 2.44 -33.83
CA VAL A 1079 -5.92 1.72 -33.17
C VAL A 1079 -5.39 1.10 -31.88
N ALA A 1080 -5.97 1.48 -30.74
CA ALA A 1080 -5.63 0.89 -29.45
C ALA A 1080 -6.35 -0.46 -29.28
N ASP A 1081 -5.59 -1.53 -29.01
CA ASP A 1081 -6.09 -2.87 -28.71
C ASP A 1081 -5.89 -3.18 -27.22
N GLY A 1082 -7.00 -3.27 -26.49
CA GLY A 1082 -7.01 -3.55 -25.05
C GLY A 1082 -6.78 -5.01 -24.68
N ALA A 1083 -6.84 -5.97 -25.62
CA ALA A 1083 -6.62 -7.37 -25.27
C ALA A 1083 -5.13 -7.73 -25.14
N ASP A 1084 -4.27 -7.05 -25.89
CA ASP A 1084 -2.82 -7.24 -25.84
C ASP A 1084 -2.04 -5.97 -25.42
N ASN A 1085 -2.76 -4.94 -24.96
CA ASN A 1085 -2.23 -3.66 -24.47
C ASN A 1085 -1.29 -2.97 -25.48
N SER A 1086 -1.59 -3.10 -26.78
CA SER A 1086 -0.77 -2.55 -27.86
C SER A 1086 -1.54 -1.58 -28.75
N ILE A 1087 -0.81 -0.79 -29.54
CA ILE A 1087 -1.39 0.06 -30.57
C ILE A 1087 -1.06 -0.56 -31.93
N LYS A 1088 -2.07 -0.76 -32.77
CA LYS A 1088 -1.91 -1.24 -34.13
C LYS A 1088 -1.91 -0.04 -35.08
N LEU A 1089 -0.83 0.17 -35.81
CA LEU A 1089 -0.75 1.18 -36.86
C LEU A 1089 -1.08 0.57 -38.22
N TRP A 1090 -1.95 1.26 -38.96
CA TRP A 1090 -2.31 0.93 -40.33
C TRP A 1090 -1.95 2.09 -41.25
N THR A 1091 -1.43 1.77 -42.44
CA THR A 1091 -1.36 2.74 -43.54
C THR A 1091 -2.63 2.68 -44.36
N VAL A 1092 -3.18 3.85 -44.68
CA VAL A 1092 -4.34 4.01 -45.56
C VAL A 1092 -3.83 4.31 -46.96
N ASN A 1093 -3.75 3.28 -47.80
CA ASN A 1093 -3.22 3.39 -49.15
C ASN A 1093 -4.34 3.16 -50.18
N LEU A 1094 -4.26 3.86 -51.30
CA LEU A 1094 -5.11 3.54 -52.46
C LEU A 1094 -4.57 2.28 -53.14
N THR A 1095 -5.44 1.29 -53.33
CA THR A 1095 -5.15 0.10 -54.15
C THR A 1095 -4.97 0.50 -55.62
N GLY A 1096 -4.42 -0.39 -56.45
CA GLY A 1096 -4.24 -0.14 -57.89
C GLY A 1096 -5.50 0.27 -58.66
N ASN A 1097 -6.68 0.06 -58.08
CA ASN A 1097 -7.99 0.44 -58.62
C ASN A 1097 -8.54 1.76 -58.03
N GLY A 1098 -7.76 2.49 -57.23
CA GLY A 1098 -8.16 3.76 -56.62
C GLY A 1098 -9.05 3.65 -55.37
N VAL A 1099 -9.26 2.44 -54.84
CA VAL A 1099 -10.04 2.20 -53.60
C VAL A 1099 -9.10 2.17 -52.39
N PRO A 1100 -9.36 2.91 -51.30
CA PRO A 1100 -8.49 2.86 -50.13
C PRO A 1100 -8.61 1.51 -49.40
N SER A 1101 -7.48 1.03 -48.89
CA SER A 1101 -7.36 -0.19 -48.08
C SER A 1101 -6.46 0.06 -46.88
N LEU A 1102 -6.76 -0.63 -45.79
CA LEU A 1102 -5.98 -0.67 -44.56
C LEU A 1102 -4.89 -1.72 -44.70
N GLN A 1103 -3.63 -1.27 -44.71
CA GLN A 1103 -2.47 -2.16 -44.73
C GLN A 1103 -1.78 -2.17 -43.35
N PRO A 1104 -1.54 -3.35 -42.73
CA PRO A 1104 -0.87 -3.42 -41.43
C PRO A 1104 0.54 -2.83 -41.53
N PHE A 1105 0.83 -1.81 -40.71
CA PHE A 1105 2.13 -1.15 -40.72
C PHE A 1105 3.04 -1.69 -39.61
N THR A 1106 2.69 -1.47 -38.35
CA THR A 1106 3.46 -1.96 -37.20
C THR A 1106 2.60 -2.04 -35.94
N SER A 1107 3.03 -2.83 -34.95
CA SER A 1107 2.40 -2.92 -33.63
C SER A 1107 3.32 -2.29 -32.57
N LEU A 1108 2.76 -1.32 -31.84
CA LEU A 1108 3.44 -0.60 -30.76
C LEU A 1108 3.12 -1.32 -29.45
N VAL A 1109 4.06 -2.14 -29.00
CA VAL A 1109 3.92 -2.93 -27.78
C VAL A 1109 4.69 -2.26 -26.64
N GLY A 1110 4.08 -2.21 -25.47
CA GLY A 1110 4.85 -1.94 -24.26
C GLY A 1110 4.05 -1.49 -23.04
N HIS A 1111 2.79 -1.06 -23.19
CA HIS A 1111 1.94 -0.76 -22.04
C HIS A 1111 1.65 -2.02 -21.21
N GLY A 1112 1.63 -1.86 -19.89
CA GLY A 1112 1.34 -2.93 -18.93
C GLY A 1112 -0.16 -3.17 -18.71
N GLY A 1113 -1.01 -2.29 -19.24
CA GLY A 1113 -2.46 -2.34 -19.09
C GLY A 1113 -3.19 -1.75 -20.30
N PRO A 1114 -4.52 -1.89 -20.36
CA PRO A 1114 -5.33 -1.44 -21.48
C PRO A 1114 -5.12 0.03 -21.81
N ILE A 1115 -5.01 0.33 -23.11
CA ILE A 1115 -4.87 1.69 -23.60
C ILE A 1115 -6.27 2.31 -23.68
N LEU A 1116 -6.46 3.45 -23.01
CA LEU A 1116 -7.76 4.13 -22.93
C LEU A 1116 -7.92 5.17 -24.05
N LYS A 1117 -6.82 5.83 -24.45
CA LYS A 1117 -6.84 6.88 -25.49
C LYS A 1117 -5.56 6.90 -26.30
N VAL A 1118 -5.68 7.15 -27.60
CA VAL A 1118 -4.56 7.47 -28.49
C VAL A 1118 -4.81 8.79 -29.22
N SER A 1119 -3.76 9.57 -29.46
CA SER A 1119 -3.83 10.84 -30.19
C SER A 1119 -2.56 11.09 -30.99
N PHE A 1120 -2.67 11.34 -32.30
CA PHE A 1120 -1.56 11.93 -33.06
C PHE A 1120 -1.31 13.38 -32.68
N SER A 1121 -0.06 13.84 -32.82
CA SER A 1121 0.28 15.26 -32.77
C SER A 1121 -0.24 16.00 -34.03
N PRO A 1122 -0.52 17.30 -33.94
CA PRO A 1122 -0.95 18.12 -35.08
C PRO A 1122 0.01 18.15 -36.27
N ASP A 1123 1.31 17.99 -36.04
CA ASP A 1123 2.32 17.85 -37.12
C ASP A 1123 2.37 16.42 -37.72
N GLY A 1124 1.73 15.44 -37.07
CA GLY A 1124 1.69 14.04 -37.48
C GLY A 1124 2.97 13.24 -37.22
N GLU A 1125 3.97 13.84 -36.58
CA GLU A 1125 5.27 13.19 -36.35
C GLU A 1125 5.29 12.37 -35.05
N LEU A 1126 4.38 12.63 -34.13
CA LEU A 1126 4.25 11.97 -32.83
C LEU A 1126 2.88 11.33 -32.64
N LEU A 1127 2.83 10.30 -31.80
CA LEU A 1127 1.62 9.64 -31.34
C LEU A 1127 1.71 9.48 -29.83
N ALA A 1128 0.71 9.92 -29.08
CA ALA A 1128 0.62 9.72 -27.63
C ALA A 1128 -0.42 8.64 -27.30
N SER A 1129 -0.15 7.85 -26.27
CA SER A 1129 -1.06 6.84 -25.73
C SER A 1129 -1.18 6.91 -24.22
N ALA A 1130 -2.41 6.87 -23.72
CA ALA A 1130 -2.78 6.86 -22.31
C ALA A 1130 -3.27 5.48 -21.90
N SER A 1131 -2.77 4.94 -20.78
CA SER A 1131 -3.07 3.57 -20.36
C SER A 1131 -3.53 3.47 -18.90
N GLN A 1132 -4.26 2.38 -18.63
CA GLN A 1132 -4.62 1.91 -17.29
C GLN A 1132 -3.38 1.63 -16.41
N ASP A 1133 -2.20 1.42 -17.01
CA ASP A 1133 -0.95 1.20 -16.27
C ASP A 1133 -0.39 2.46 -15.59
N GLY A 1134 -1.08 3.60 -15.71
CA GLY A 1134 -0.67 4.89 -15.14
C GLY A 1134 0.44 5.60 -15.90
N THR A 1135 0.75 5.17 -17.12
CA THR A 1135 1.77 5.79 -17.97
C THR A 1135 1.18 6.45 -19.20
N VAL A 1136 1.85 7.51 -19.66
CA VAL A 1136 1.68 8.04 -21.01
C VAL A 1136 2.89 7.68 -21.83
N ARG A 1137 2.70 7.15 -23.03
CA ARG A 1137 3.80 6.88 -23.96
C ARG A 1137 3.69 7.77 -25.18
N VAL A 1138 4.82 8.29 -25.64
CA VAL A 1138 4.92 9.01 -26.90
C VAL A 1138 5.76 8.18 -27.86
N TRP A 1139 5.26 8.03 -29.07
CA TRP A 1139 5.81 7.22 -30.14
C TRP A 1139 6.10 8.12 -31.33
N SER A 1140 7.11 7.76 -32.13
CA SER A 1140 7.35 8.41 -33.41
C SER A 1140 6.33 7.92 -34.44
N ARG A 1141 6.19 8.69 -35.52
CA ARG A 1141 5.41 8.29 -36.70
C ARG A 1141 5.80 6.92 -37.28
N LYS A 1142 7.05 6.50 -37.08
CA LYS A 1142 7.57 5.19 -37.52
C LYS A 1142 7.23 4.05 -36.56
N GLY A 1143 6.63 4.35 -35.41
CA GLY A 1143 6.30 3.38 -34.37
C GLY A 1143 7.42 3.13 -33.37
N GLU A 1144 8.44 4.00 -33.31
CA GLU A 1144 9.51 3.89 -32.32
C GLU A 1144 9.02 4.51 -31.00
N LEU A 1145 9.19 3.83 -29.87
CA LEU A 1145 8.89 4.42 -28.57
C LEU A 1145 9.87 5.57 -28.32
N ILE A 1146 9.37 6.80 -28.33
CA ILE A 1146 10.15 7.98 -27.97
C ILE A 1146 10.30 7.95 -26.47
N THR A 1147 9.20 8.11 -25.71
CA THR A 1147 9.23 8.27 -24.26
C THR A 1147 8.12 7.55 -23.51
N THR A 1148 8.39 7.21 -22.26
CA THR A 1148 7.38 6.83 -21.26
C THR A 1148 7.39 7.85 -20.12
N LEU A 1149 6.25 8.50 -19.91
CA LEU A 1149 6.02 9.54 -18.92
C LEU A 1149 5.34 8.87 -17.70
N ARG A 1150 6.06 8.80 -16.58
CA ARG A 1150 5.73 7.99 -15.39
C ARG A 1150 5.53 8.86 -14.14
N LYS A 1151 4.60 9.81 -14.20
CA LYS A 1151 4.28 10.66 -13.04
C LYS A 1151 2.88 10.42 -12.49
N HIS A 1152 1.96 9.92 -13.33
CA HIS A 1152 0.65 9.54 -12.85
C HIS A 1152 0.72 8.29 -11.96
N ARG A 1153 -0.08 8.26 -10.89
CA ARG A 1153 -0.12 7.15 -9.90
C ARG A 1153 -1.28 6.19 -10.12
N ARG A 1154 -2.18 6.54 -11.04
CA ARG A 1154 -3.38 5.80 -11.40
C ARG A 1154 -3.60 5.87 -12.91
N GLU A 1155 -4.63 5.18 -13.38
CA GLU A 1155 -5.03 5.10 -14.79
C GLU A 1155 -5.04 6.48 -15.48
N VAL A 1156 -4.43 6.58 -16.66
CA VAL A 1156 -4.48 7.81 -17.47
C VAL A 1156 -5.66 7.73 -18.41
N SER A 1157 -6.67 8.56 -18.20
CA SER A 1157 -7.94 8.53 -18.90
C SER A 1157 -7.90 9.22 -20.26
N SER A 1158 -7.08 10.26 -20.41
CA SER A 1158 -7.01 11.05 -21.63
C SER A 1158 -5.67 11.76 -21.82
N VAL A 1159 -5.34 12.03 -23.09
CA VAL A 1159 -4.14 12.75 -23.55
C VAL A 1159 -4.49 13.70 -24.68
N SER A 1160 -3.82 14.85 -24.75
CA SER A 1160 -4.04 15.86 -25.80
C SER A 1160 -2.76 16.63 -26.10
N PHE A 1161 -2.35 16.70 -27.36
CA PHE A 1161 -1.24 17.55 -27.80
C PHE A 1161 -1.67 19.02 -27.91
N SER A 1162 -0.75 19.94 -27.64
CA SER A 1162 -0.92 21.34 -28.03
C SER A 1162 -0.85 21.49 -29.55
N PRO A 1163 -1.51 22.52 -30.14
CA PRO A 1163 -1.52 22.77 -31.59
C PRO A 1163 -0.13 22.92 -32.23
N ASP A 1164 0.85 23.41 -31.47
CA ASP A 1164 2.24 23.56 -31.91
C ASP A 1164 3.05 22.25 -31.82
N SER A 1165 2.44 21.16 -31.35
CA SER A 1165 3.07 19.85 -31.11
C SER A 1165 4.22 19.87 -30.10
N GLN A 1166 4.44 20.97 -29.37
CA GLN A 1166 5.53 21.12 -28.40
C GLN A 1166 5.14 20.70 -26.98
N MET A 1167 3.86 20.59 -26.67
CA MET A 1167 3.37 20.17 -25.37
C MET A 1167 2.39 19.02 -25.50
N LEU A 1168 2.36 18.19 -24.46
CA LEU A 1168 1.38 17.14 -24.26
C LEU A 1168 0.73 17.35 -22.90
N ALA A 1169 -0.60 17.25 -22.84
CA ALA A 1169 -1.35 17.21 -21.61
C ALA A 1169 -1.84 15.79 -21.35
N SER A 1170 -1.80 15.37 -20.09
CA SER A 1170 -2.39 14.10 -19.65
C SER A 1170 -3.27 14.30 -18.42
N ALA A 1171 -4.36 13.54 -18.39
CA ALA A 1171 -5.34 13.53 -17.32
C ALA A 1171 -5.46 12.11 -16.74
N SER A 1172 -5.53 12.00 -15.42
CA SER A 1172 -5.58 10.71 -14.73
C SER A 1172 -6.60 10.67 -13.61
N PHE A 1173 -6.91 9.44 -13.20
CA PHE A 1173 -7.73 9.13 -12.04
C PHE A 1173 -7.01 9.44 -10.70
N ASP A 1174 -5.72 9.82 -10.74
CA ASP A 1174 -4.99 10.36 -9.58
C ASP A 1174 -5.33 11.80 -9.25
N ARG A 1175 -6.25 12.43 -10.01
CA ARG A 1175 -6.75 13.81 -9.86
C ARG A 1175 -5.80 14.88 -10.38
N ASP A 1176 -4.70 14.50 -11.00
CA ASP A 1176 -3.71 15.43 -11.55
C ASP A 1176 -3.89 15.62 -13.06
N VAL A 1177 -3.67 16.86 -13.50
CA VAL A 1177 -3.36 17.19 -14.89
C VAL A 1177 -1.87 17.45 -14.98
N LEU A 1178 -1.19 16.77 -15.90
CA LEU A 1178 0.22 16.98 -16.13
C LEU A 1178 0.45 17.58 -17.52
N LEU A 1179 1.26 18.62 -17.55
CA LEU A 1179 1.77 19.24 -18.78
C LEU A 1179 3.21 18.80 -19.00
N TRP A 1180 3.46 18.28 -20.19
CA TRP A 1180 4.75 17.76 -20.62
C TRP A 1180 5.26 18.62 -21.76
N LYS A 1181 6.45 19.19 -21.63
CA LYS A 1181 7.12 19.85 -22.74
C LYS A 1181 7.93 18.81 -23.52
N LEU A 1182 7.69 18.72 -24.81
CA LEU A 1182 8.34 17.80 -25.73
C LEU A 1182 9.58 18.48 -26.34
N PRO A 1183 10.66 17.73 -26.57
CA PRO A 1183 11.92 18.31 -27.06
C PRO A 1183 11.78 18.79 -28.50
N GLU A 1184 12.34 19.97 -28.80
CA GLU A 1184 12.40 20.53 -30.16
C GLU A 1184 13.42 19.79 -31.03
N GLY A 1185 13.02 19.39 -32.23
CA GLY A 1185 13.90 18.89 -33.30
C GLY A 1185 14.48 17.51 -33.02
N PHE A 1186 13.83 16.46 -33.51
CA PHE A 1186 14.39 15.11 -33.44
C PHE A 1186 15.62 14.98 -34.37
N GLY A 1187 16.84 15.06 -33.80
CA GLY A 1187 18.08 14.98 -34.56
C GLY A 1187 19.37 15.16 -33.74
N ARG A 1188 20.52 15.29 -34.43
CA ARG A 1188 21.86 15.44 -33.82
C ARG A 1188 22.02 16.71 -32.96
N GLU A 1189 21.27 17.77 -33.26
CA GLU A 1189 21.32 19.03 -32.51
C GLU A 1189 20.65 18.93 -31.13
N ALA A 1190 19.52 18.24 -31.02
CA ALA A 1190 18.83 18.03 -29.75
C ALA A 1190 19.68 17.23 -28.76
N LEU A 1191 20.37 16.17 -29.21
CA LEU A 1191 21.28 15.41 -28.34
C LEU A 1191 22.42 16.29 -27.80
N THR A 1192 22.91 17.23 -28.60
CA THR A 1192 24.01 18.12 -28.21
C THR A 1192 23.54 19.14 -27.18
N LYS A 1193 22.40 19.79 -27.41
CA LYS A 1193 21.77 20.73 -26.46
C LYS A 1193 21.35 20.04 -25.15
N LEU A 1194 20.80 18.83 -25.23
CA LEU A 1194 20.40 18.06 -24.06
C LEU A 1194 21.62 17.57 -23.27
N LYS A 1195 22.69 17.12 -23.94
CA LYS A 1195 23.97 16.81 -23.28
C LYS A 1195 24.52 18.02 -22.53
N GLN A 1196 24.45 19.21 -23.13
CA GLN A 1196 24.85 20.47 -22.48
C GLN A 1196 23.99 20.74 -21.25
N GLN A 1197 22.66 20.79 -21.39
CA GLN A 1197 21.74 21.06 -20.28
C GLN A 1197 21.87 20.03 -19.15
N GLY A 1198 21.94 18.74 -19.49
CA GLY A 1198 22.15 17.66 -18.53
C GLY A 1198 23.49 17.80 -17.80
N CYS A 1199 24.57 18.12 -18.50
CA CYS A 1199 25.88 18.33 -17.89
C CYS A 1199 25.96 19.60 -17.03
N THR A 1200 25.25 20.67 -17.38
CA THR A 1200 25.12 21.89 -16.56
C THR A 1200 24.35 21.59 -15.27
N LEU A 1201 23.22 20.89 -15.36
CA LEU A 1201 22.43 20.46 -14.20
C LEU A 1201 23.20 19.52 -13.28
N LEU A 1202 24.05 18.66 -13.86
CA LEU A 1202 24.86 17.70 -13.11
C LEU A 1202 26.13 18.33 -12.50
N GLU A 1203 26.54 19.53 -12.93
CA GLU A 1203 27.78 20.17 -12.49
C GLU A 1203 27.75 20.51 -10.99
N ASP A 1204 26.64 21.05 -10.50
CA ASP A 1204 26.44 21.40 -9.09
C ASP A 1204 26.31 20.14 -8.20
N TYR A 1205 25.67 19.09 -8.71
CA TYR A 1205 25.53 17.80 -8.02
C TYR A 1205 26.87 17.05 -7.90
N LEU A 1206 27.68 17.00 -8.97
CA LEU A 1206 28.99 16.34 -8.97
C LEU A 1206 30.09 17.12 -8.22
N ARG A 1207 29.83 18.39 -7.88
CA ARG A 1207 30.70 19.17 -6.98
C ARG A 1207 30.47 18.80 -5.52
N THR A 1208 29.24 18.45 -5.15
CA THR A 1208 28.81 18.31 -3.76
C THR A 1208 28.67 16.85 -3.28
N ASN A 1209 28.39 15.91 -4.18
CA ASN A 1209 28.05 14.52 -3.81
C ASN A 1209 29.18 13.53 -4.19
N GLN A 1210 30.11 13.25 -3.27
CA GLN A 1210 31.28 12.36 -3.45
C GLN A 1210 31.18 11.03 -2.68
N SER A 1211 30.09 10.27 -2.83
CA SER A 1211 29.99 8.97 -2.15
C SER A 1211 31.01 7.96 -2.71
N THR A 1212 31.50 7.06 -1.85
CA THR A 1212 32.55 6.08 -2.17
C THR A 1212 32.08 4.91 -3.05
N GLU A 1213 30.78 4.59 -3.05
CA GLU A 1213 30.22 3.43 -3.77
C GLU A 1213 30.11 3.64 -5.30
N GLN A 1214 30.12 4.88 -5.80
CA GLN A 1214 29.98 5.19 -7.23
C GLN A 1214 31.14 6.06 -7.79
N ARG A 1215 32.31 6.01 -7.14
CA ARG A 1215 33.42 6.95 -7.40
C ARG A 1215 33.96 6.90 -8.83
N GLU A 1216 34.11 5.71 -9.43
CA GLU A 1216 34.62 5.56 -10.80
C GLU A 1216 33.61 6.00 -11.85
N GLU A 1217 32.33 5.69 -11.62
CA GLU A 1217 31.22 5.99 -12.52
C GLU A 1217 30.94 7.49 -12.59
N ARG A 1218 30.96 8.18 -11.44
CA ARG A 1218 30.85 9.64 -11.35
C ARG A 1218 32.08 10.37 -11.94
N ALA A 1219 33.28 9.82 -11.78
CA ALA A 1219 34.50 10.40 -12.34
C ALA A 1219 34.48 10.42 -13.87
N ARG A 1220 33.97 9.36 -14.51
CA ARG A 1220 33.80 9.29 -15.96
C ARG A 1220 32.79 10.30 -16.48
N VAL A 1221 31.60 10.36 -15.88
CA VAL A 1221 30.57 11.35 -16.26
C VAL A 1221 31.06 12.79 -16.04
N LYS A 1222 31.82 13.05 -14.97
CA LYS A 1222 32.46 14.35 -14.71
C LYS A 1222 33.47 14.73 -15.80
N GLN A 1223 34.29 13.78 -16.25
CA GLN A 1223 35.26 14.01 -17.34
C GLN A 1223 34.54 14.25 -18.68
N PHE A 1224 33.49 13.47 -18.97
CA PHE A 1224 32.63 13.66 -20.13
C PHE A 1224 31.97 15.05 -20.15
N CYS A 1225 31.31 15.44 -19.05
CA CYS A 1225 30.64 16.73 -18.95
C CYS A 1225 31.61 17.92 -19.02
N LYS A 1226 32.81 17.80 -18.44
CA LYS A 1226 33.87 18.81 -18.59
C LYS A 1226 34.31 18.97 -20.05
N GLY A 1227 34.35 17.88 -20.82
CA GLY A 1227 34.63 17.90 -22.26
C GLY A 1227 33.52 18.55 -23.09
N VAL A 1228 32.25 18.29 -22.76
CA VAL A 1228 31.09 18.89 -23.44
C VAL A 1228 31.02 20.41 -23.18
N LEU A 1229 31.18 20.84 -21.92
CA LEU A 1229 31.12 22.25 -21.51
C LEU A 1229 32.33 23.08 -22.00
N ASN A 1230 33.51 22.45 -22.13
CA ASN A 1230 34.69 23.15 -22.67
C ASN A 1230 34.62 23.38 -24.18
N ARG A 1231 33.98 22.48 -24.95
CA ARG A 1231 33.74 22.68 -26.40
C ARG A 1231 32.79 23.85 -26.66
N GLN A 1232 31.79 24.03 -25.79
CA GLN A 1232 30.91 25.20 -25.82
C GLN A 1232 31.70 26.51 -25.65
N LYS A 1233 32.58 26.58 -24.65
CA LYS A 1233 33.43 27.77 -24.45
C LYS A 1233 34.37 28.07 -25.63
N SER A 1234 34.77 27.07 -26.42
CA SER A 1234 35.55 27.28 -27.65
C SER A 1234 34.71 27.67 -28.86
N GLU A 1235 33.47 27.17 -28.96
CA GLU A 1235 32.53 27.50 -30.05
C GLU A 1235 31.91 28.90 -29.85
N ASP A 1236 31.56 29.27 -28.62
CA ASP A 1236 31.08 30.61 -28.25
C ASP A 1236 32.20 31.68 -28.40
N ALA A 1237 33.47 31.29 -28.27
CA ALA A 1237 34.62 32.17 -28.52
C ALA A 1237 34.95 32.36 -30.01
N GLN A 1238 34.29 31.62 -30.92
CA GLN A 1238 34.50 31.68 -32.38
C GLN A 1238 33.35 32.32 -33.15
N GLN A 1239 32.29 32.78 -32.49
CA GLN A 1239 31.27 33.62 -33.14
C GLN A 1239 31.77 35.08 -33.22
N PRO A 1240 31.94 35.66 -34.42
CA PRO A 1240 32.13 37.10 -34.52
C PRO A 1240 30.84 37.82 -34.09
N LEU A 1241 31.02 38.86 -33.28
CA LEU A 1241 30.01 39.80 -32.78
C LEU A 1241 28.98 40.24 -33.83
#